data_AF-A0A7Y9U6I4-F1
#
_entry.id   AF-A0A7Y9U6I4-F1
#
_cell.length_a   1.000
_cell.length_b   1.000
_cell.length_c   1.000
_cell.angle_alpha   90.00
_cell.angle_beta   90.00
_cell.angle_gamma   90.00
#
_symmetry.space_group_name_H-M   'P 1'
#
loop_
_entity.id
_entity.type
_entity.pdbx_description
1 polymer ?
#
loop_
_entity_poly.entity_id
_entity_poly.type
_entity_poly.pdbx_seq_one_letter_code
_entity_poly.pdbx_strand_id
1 'polypeptide(L)'
;MTSPTAMAVSCTDPRARLGGLCLLLLGALPGAMAQTVSFAQKPPYLATGVQPNLLVIYDNSQSMEAVMPGGNRTTFTDVNTRGNIARQVLRESIAAYQNSFRWGLATFAATAPYVLDYSQYGYPPPMILYYSDKVTGLGTIRQPVQTTSATHLAALSSLLANQTANAATTEIKNSTWATPLAGAIETAGKYFGNKFSATPTPITDNSCQRQFVVLATDGDPNYSKGAHRYTTDTELRNTKVNGTWTYSPATTEVIDEIRNLRAVTVNNHATMNGTYDVQTYIVGMGSSFENESSVAGMNRMAEVGGTQAAYLANDRASLTAAFAAINADITARTASSSGVALNAGAWSNGSVAYLSRFNSGDWSGQLQAYTLLASGATSATALWDAAQRVNLQNWNSGRQILTYRGSSALGSRGVAWRWPANPAATTATEIPAAMATALNRNGAGTADTYGPFRLNYLRGDTSRELRNCAACTAPTAFRNRPTTVLGDIINSSPLYLASGGRYVRDGAEAAAYATYRTARAAMTPMVYVGANDGMLHGFNASTGDEVFAYVPAMVADRLSALPEQGYGHQYSVDGPLVGGDVYYGGGWKTVLLGSLGAGGKGLYALDVSNPATFTEAQAAKVARWEIDGSDAGVGHILQPPLLARTRDGKWRALVGNGYNSTDGVAMLMAIDIETGQITRISTGTGTAAAPNGLLGLVGVSSSNNGVVDIVYAGDLQGRLWKFDLSSTSAAGWKVAHGTSAAPAPLFTTASGQSITARPDVTPHPEGGYMVTFGTGLYLSTTDTSSTAPQALYGIWDKGETVAASQLVTQSVLGTTTGPDLRDYRFTTYAVGTPATVYAGDSTVTSALYRSDKRGWTLALPTSGERVVTQAAVRYGKAIFSTMVPGTVNCKGGGDGWIMEVDAVTGNRSDLPALDTNADNLVDSADLLTLQAARTPVSGVRIGAIPTAPGFIRTKDRKLDDKLVNTSDGTVVRVRETGGSRPSGRAGWEQIQ
;
A
#
# COMPACT_ATOMS: atom_id res chain seq x y z
N MET A 1 2.37 35.73 36.36
CA MET A 1 1.73 35.84 37.68
C MET A 1 0.24 36.12 37.45
N THR A 2 -0.60 35.20 37.94
CA THR A 2 -2.03 35.33 38.34
C THR A 2 -3.07 35.98 37.40
N SER A 3 -4.08 35.18 37.01
CA SER A 3 -5.43 35.60 36.54
C SER A 3 -6.15 36.53 37.55
N PRO A 4 -7.19 37.29 37.13
CA PRO A 4 -8.60 36.86 37.32
C PRO A 4 -9.55 37.27 36.15
N THR A 5 -10.50 36.43 35.70
CA THR A 5 -11.95 36.27 36.06
C THR A 5 -12.88 37.48 35.85
N ALA A 6 -14.03 37.16 35.24
CA ALA A 6 -15.09 38.01 34.69
C ALA A 6 -16.06 38.63 35.71
N MET A 7 -16.79 39.66 35.28
CA MET A 7 -18.11 39.99 35.83
C MET A 7 -18.99 40.73 34.78
N ALA A 8 -20.22 40.26 34.66
CA ALA A 8 -21.27 40.74 33.76
C ALA A 8 -22.04 41.92 34.34
N VAL A 9 -22.56 42.81 33.49
CA VAL A 9 -23.62 43.77 33.86
C VAL A 9 -24.67 43.82 32.75
N SER A 10 -25.91 43.49 33.11
CA SER A 10 -27.13 43.70 32.34
C SER A 10 -27.77 45.00 32.82
N CYS A 11 -28.27 45.85 31.91
CA CYS A 11 -29.28 46.86 32.22
C CYS A 11 -30.31 46.99 31.11
N THR A 12 -31.55 46.90 31.54
CA THR A 12 -32.87 47.09 30.92
C THR A 12 -33.20 48.56 30.65
N ASP A 13 -33.87 48.90 29.54
CA ASP A 13 -35.17 49.64 29.47
C ASP A 13 -35.63 49.88 27.99
N PRO A 14 -36.95 49.93 27.66
CA PRO A 14 -37.45 49.90 26.29
C PRO A 14 -38.16 51.18 25.80
N ARG A 15 -38.25 51.30 24.46
CA ARG A 15 -39.19 52.10 23.62
C ARG A 15 -38.85 53.58 23.32
N ALA A 16 -38.30 53.80 22.11
CA ALA A 16 -38.78 54.84 21.19
C ALA A 16 -38.47 54.45 19.73
N ARG A 17 -39.53 54.38 18.91
CA ARG A 17 -39.57 54.24 17.43
C ARG A 17 -39.26 55.63 16.81
N LEU A 18 -38.78 55.87 15.58
CA LEU A 18 -38.53 55.12 14.35
C LEU A 18 -37.73 56.09 13.43
N GLY A 19 -36.72 55.63 12.69
CA GLY A 19 -36.19 56.37 11.53
C GLY A 19 -34.67 56.32 11.34
N GLY A 20 -34.21 55.39 10.49
CA GLY A 20 -32.86 55.44 9.88
C GLY A 20 -31.96 54.25 10.20
N LEU A 21 -31.45 53.61 9.14
CA LEU A 21 -30.48 52.51 9.09
C LEU A 21 -30.96 51.12 9.55
N CYS A 22 -31.39 50.32 8.58
CA CYS A 22 -31.40 48.86 8.67
C CYS A 22 -30.34 48.33 7.70
N LEU A 23 -29.11 48.17 8.19
CA LEU A 23 -28.08 47.35 7.55
C LEU A 23 -27.21 46.73 8.65
N LEU A 24 -26.87 45.45 8.46
CA LEU A 24 -25.93 44.61 9.22
C LEU A 24 -26.48 43.91 10.47
N LEU A 25 -27.01 42.70 10.26
CA LEU A 25 -26.56 41.50 10.95
C LEU A 25 -27.18 40.26 10.29
N LEU A 26 -26.48 39.74 9.28
CA LEU A 26 -26.69 38.43 8.67
C LEU A 26 -25.32 37.77 8.54
N GLY A 27 -25.19 36.58 9.13
CA GLY A 27 -24.18 35.60 8.73
C GLY A 27 -22.83 35.65 9.46
N ALA A 28 -22.73 34.87 10.54
CA ALA A 28 -21.47 34.20 10.89
C ALA A 28 -21.76 32.70 11.01
N LEU A 29 -22.03 32.07 9.86
CA LEU A 29 -21.79 30.63 9.71
C LEU A 29 -20.26 30.45 9.67
N PRO A 30 -19.69 29.41 10.30
CA PRO A 30 -18.31 29.05 10.04
C PRO A 30 -18.22 28.57 8.60
N GLY A 31 -17.78 29.47 7.71
CA GLY A 31 -17.37 29.07 6.37
C GLY A 31 -16.22 28.09 6.53
N ALA A 32 -16.47 26.82 6.22
CA ALA A 32 -15.41 25.87 5.99
C ALA A 32 -14.52 26.47 4.90
N MET A 33 -13.34 26.97 5.27
CA MET A 33 -12.33 27.32 4.27
C MET A 33 -11.98 26.02 3.56
N ALA A 34 -12.47 25.85 2.33
CA ALA A 34 -12.06 24.74 1.50
C ALA A 34 -10.56 24.90 1.24
N GLN A 35 -9.76 24.06 1.90
CA GLN A 35 -8.32 23.98 1.71
C GLN A 35 -8.03 23.04 0.54
N THR A 36 -7.00 23.37 -0.24
CA THR A 36 -6.33 22.46 -1.17
C THR A 36 -6.15 21.07 -0.55
N VAL A 37 -6.48 19.99 -1.27
CA VAL A 37 -6.31 18.63 -0.77
C VAL A 37 -4.82 18.37 -0.53
N SER A 38 -4.44 18.14 0.73
CA SER A 38 -3.08 17.77 1.09
C SER A 38 -2.90 16.25 0.94
N PHE A 39 -2.28 15.81 -0.15
CA PHE A 39 -2.02 14.40 -0.37
C PHE A 39 -1.00 13.88 0.65
N ALA A 40 -1.34 12.80 1.35
CA ALA A 40 -0.42 12.10 2.21
C ALA A 40 0.79 11.64 1.38
N GLN A 41 2.02 11.83 1.86
CA GLN A 41 3.22 11.42 1.12
C GLN A 41 3.50 9.92 1.20
N LYS A 42 2.65 9.15 1.89
CA LYS A 42 2.64 7.69 1.95
C LYS A 42 1.19 7.25 2.10
N PRO A 43 0.85 5.98 1.81
CA PRO A 43 -0.52 5.52 1.98
C PRO A 43 -1.03 5.82 3.39
N PRO A 44 -2.21 6.45 3.55
CA PRO A 44 -2.66 6.93 4.86
C PRO A 44 -2.78 5.79 5.90
N TYR A 45 -3.02 4.56 5.44
CA TYR A 45 -3.06 3.37 6.28
C TYR A 45 -1.69 2.92 6.83
N LEU A 46 -0.57 3.47 6.33
CA LEU A 46 0.78 3.28 6.89
C LEU A 46 1.17 4.36 7.91
N ALA A 47 0.30 5.33 8.19
CA ALA A 47 0.63 6.47 9.04
C ALA A 47 0.81 6.11 10.53
N THR A 48 0.54 4.86 10.92
CA THR A 48 0.48 4.40 12.31
C THR A 48 1.39 3.17 12.51
N GLY A 49 2.72 3.38 12.49
CA GLY A 49 3.72 2.32 12.68
C GLY A 49 4.18 2.20 14.14
N VAL A 50 3.77 1.15 14.85
CA VAL A 50 4.42 0.70 16.10
C VAL A 50 5.80 0.12 15.75
N GLN A 51 6.84 0.69 16.33
CA GLN A 51 8.21 0.18 16.21
C GLN A 51 8.30 -1.27 16.71
N PRO A 52 8.97 -2.18 15.99
CA PRO A 52 9.19 -3.54 16.48
C PRO A 52 10.09 -3.54 17.71
N ASN A 53 9.96 -4.59 18.52
CA ASN A 53 10.82 -4.83 19.67
C ASN A 53 12.02 -5.67 19.24
N LEU A 54 13.22 -5.22 19.58
CA LEU A 54 14.48 -5.90 19.30
C LEU A 54 15.27 -6.08 20.60
N LEU A 55 15.35 -7.32 21.07
CA LEU A 55 16.17 -7.70 22.22
C LEU A 55 17.48 -8.34 21.74
N VAL A 56 18.61 -7.70 22.06
CA VAL A 56 19.92 -8.29 21.81
C VAL A 56 20.34 -9.09 23.05
N ILE A 57 20.65 -10.37 22.88
CA ILE A 57 21.31 -11.20 23.89
C ILE A 57 22.80 -11.15 23.57
N TYR A 58 23.53 -10.40 24.38
CA TYR A 58 24.99 -10.26 24.31
C TYR A 58 25.64 -11.34 25.16
N ASP A 59 26.46 -12.18 24.52
CA ASP A 59 27.31 -13.15 25.19
C ASP A 59 28.35 -12.43 26.06
N ASN A 60 28.26 -12.63 27.37
CA ASN A 60 29.22 -12.12 28.35
C ASN A 60 30.04 -13.26 28.99
N SER A 61 30.31 -14.30 28.22
CA SER A 61 31.23 -15.37 28.60
C SER A 61 32.68 -14.95 28.44
N GLN A 62 33.57 -15.62 29.17
CA GLN A 62 34.99 -15.30 29.15
C GLN A 62 35.67 -15.56 27.80
N SER A 63 35.09 -16.36 26.90
CA SER A 63 35.62 -16.53 25.53
C SER A 63 35.60 -15.22 24.74
N MET A 64 34.68 -14.32 25.07
CA MET A 64 34.58 -13.00 24.44
C MET A 64 35.79 -12.08 24.73
N GLU A 65 36.69 -12.48 25.63
CA GLU A 65 37.98 -11.81 25.89
C GLU A 65 39.14 -12.31 25.00
N ALA A 66 38.84 -13.18 24.04
CA ALA A 66 39.77 -13.52 22.97
C ALA A 66 39.80 -12.44 21.89
N VAL A 67 40.97 -12.23 21.28
CA VAL A 67 41.11 -11.38 20.08
C VAL A 67 40.42 -12.05 18.89
N MET A 68 39.72 -11.27 18.07
CA MET A 68 39.01 -11.74 16.87
C MET A 68 39.94 -11.65 15.63
N PRO A 69 40.01 -12.64 14.71
CA PRO A 69 39.22 -13.89 14.63
C PRO A 69 39.70 -15.04 15.53
N GLY A 70 41.02 -15.21 15.70
CA GLY A 70 41.63 -16.32 16.45
C GLY A 70 42.85 -15.84 17.22
N GLY A 71 42.65 -15.42 18.47
CA GLY A 71 43.72 -15.04 19.38
C GLY A 71 43.49 -15.60 20.78
N ASN A 72 44.58 -15.72 21.55
CA ASN A 72 44.49 -16.07 22.95
C ASN A 72 43.68 -15.02 23.72
N ARG A 73 43.11 -15.43 24.87
CA ARG A 73 42.51 -14.47 25.80
C ARG A 73 43.56 -13.43 26.18
N THR A 74 43.20 -12.17 26.07
CA THR A 74 44.08 -11.03 26.37
C THR A 74 43.51 -10.23 27.55
N THR A 75 44.10 -9.08 27.86
CA THR A 75 43.57 -8.19 28.89
C THR A 75 42.21 -7.63 28.46
N PHE A 76 41.26 -7.58 29.39
CA PHE A 76 39.87 -7.15 29.11
C PHE A 76 39.73 -5.71 28.60
N THR A 77 40.81 -4.91 28.62
CA THR A 77 40.85 -3.55 28.07
C THR A 77 41.22 -3.48 26.59
N ASP A 78 41.64 -4.59 25.96
CA ASP A 78 42.02 -4.60 24.55
C ASP A 78 40.79 -4.38 23.66
N VAL A 79 40.84 -3.34 22.82
CA VAL A 79 39.76 -2.93 21.91
C VAL A 79 39.47 -3.94 20.80
N ASN A 80 40.39 -4.90 20.57
CA ASN A 80 40.28 -5.93 19.54
C ASN A 80 39.73 -7.26 20.07
N THR A 81 39.37 -7.33 21.35
CA THR A 81 38.63 -8.48 21.89
C THR A 81 37.26 -8.59 21.22
N ARG A 82 36.76 -9.82 21.05
CA ARG A 82 35.42 -10.09 20.48
C ARG A 82 34.34 -9.28 21.21
N GLY A 83 34.45 -9.21 22.54
CA GLY A 83 33.58 -8.42 23.40
C GLY A 83 33.62 -6.92 23.12
N ASN A 84 34.80 -6.30 23.06
CA ASN A 84 34.88 -4.86 22.80
C ASN A 84 34.49 -4.50 21.35
N ILE A 85 34.77 -5.36 20.38
CA ILE A 85 34.29 -5.21 18.99
C ILE A 85 32.76 -5.28 18.95
N ALA A 86 32.15 -6.31 19.54
CA ALA A 86 30.70 -6.49 19.57
C ALA A 86 29.98 -5.34 20.28
N ARG A 87 30.52 -4.89 21.42
CA ARG A 87 30.05 -3.70 22.13
C ARG A 87 30.05 -2.45 21.25
N GLN A 88 31.14 -2.21 20.52
CA GLN A 88 31.24 -1.07 19.61
C GLN A 88 30.20 -1.17 18.48
N VAL A 89 30.11 -2.30 17.79
CA VAL A 89 29.16 -2.51 16.69
C VAL A 89 27.71 -2.36 17.16
N LEU A 90 27.38 -2.86 18.36
CA LEU A 90 26.06 -2.68 18.96
C LEU A 90 25.75 -1.21 19.24
N ARG A 91 26.69 -0.43 19.80
CA ARG A 91 26.49 1.02 20.01
C ARG A 91 26.25 1.75 18.69
N GLU A 92 27.05 1.45 17.67
CA GLU A 92 26.92 2.04 16.32
C GLU A 92 25.59 1.66 15.67
N SER A 93 25.18 0.39 15.79
CA SER A 93 23.90 -0.11 15.26
C SER A 93 22.70 0.52 15.96
N ILE A 94 22.73 0.60 17.30
CA ILE A 94 21.67 1.26 18.07
C ILE A 94 21.57 2.73 17.67
N ALA A 95 22.70 3.44 17.52
CA ALA A 95 22.69 4.85 17.11
C ALA A 95 22.14 5.06 15.68
N ALA A 96 22.50 4.19 14.73
CA ALA A 96 22.04 4.26 13.36
C ALA A 96 20.54 3.94 13.19
N TYR A 97 19.99 3.05 14.03
CA TYR A 97 18.62 2.54 13.91
C TYR A 97 17.75 2.86 15.14
N GLN A 98 18.12 3.88 15.94
CA GLN A 98 17.42 4.26 17.18
C GLN A 98 15.94 4.61 16.99
N ASN A 99 15.58 5.12 15.80
CA ASN A 99 14.21 5.49 15.42
C ASN A 99 13.47 4.36 14.70
N SER A 100 14.15 3.28 14.36
CA SER A 100 13.56 2.15 13.64
C SER A 100 13.00 1.11 14.60
N PHE A 101 13.62 0.91 15.77
CA PHE A 101 13.29 -0.18 16.70
C PHE A 101 13.20 0.30 18.15
N ARG A 102 12.50 -0.48 18.97
CA ARG A 102 12.59 -0.43 20.43
C ARG A 102 13.69 -1.39 20.86
N TRP A 103 14.74 -0.88 21.49
CA TRP A 103 15.94 -1.65 21.80
C TRP A 103 15.97 -2.16 23.23
N GLY A 104 16.42 -3.39 23.42
CA GLY A 104 16.74 -3.94 24.74
C GLY A 104 18.03 -4.75 24.70
N LEU A 105 18.59 -4.98 25.89
CA LEU A 105 19.85 -5.70 26.06
C LEU A 105 19.72 -6.72 27.19
N ALA A 106 20.11 -7.95 26.89
CA ALA A 106 20.20 -9.04 27.85
C ALA A 106 21.60 -9.68 27.80
N THR A 107 21.97 -10.37 28.87
CA THR A 107 23.23 -11.13 28.98
C THR A 107 22.96 -12.46 29.69
N PHE A 108 23.98 -13.30 29.86
CA PHE A 108 23.88 -14.44 30.78
C PHE A 108 23.81 -13.96 32.23
N ALA A 109 23.05 -14.69 33.05
CA ALA A 109 22.86 -14.40 34.46
C ALA A 109 23.97 -15.06 35.29
N ALA A 110 24.62 -14.25 36.12
CA ALA A 110 25.74 -14.65 36.95
C ALA A 110 25.83 -13.77 38.20
N THR A 111 26.48 -14.27 39.24
CA THR A 111 26.79 -13.49 40.45
C THR A 111 27.78 -12.35 40.16
N ALA A 112 27.93 -11.43 41.12
CA ALA A 112 28.86 -10.31 40.99
C ALA A 112 30.27 -10.82 40.63
N PRO A 113 30.88 -10.28 39.56
CA PRO A 113 32.17 -10.75 39.11
C PRO A 113 33.28 -10.30 40.07
N TYR A 114 34.28 -11.16 40.27
CA TYR A 114 35.53 -10.82 40.94
C TYR A 114 36.70 -11.02 39.99
N VAL A 115 37.83 -10.40 40.32
CA VAL A 115 39.04 -10.49 39.50
C VAL A 115 39.78 -11.77 39.84
N LEU A 116 40.04 -12.60 38.83
CA LEU A 116 40.97 -13.70 38.92
C LEU A 116 42.24 -13.35 38.15
N ASP A 117 43.36 -13.40 38.85
CA ASP A 117 44.67 -13.33 38.23
C ASP A 117 45.15 -14.75 37.87
N TYR A 118 45.21 -15.04 36.57
CA TYR A 118 45.72 -16.32 36.06
C TYR A 118 47.25 -16.32 35.87
N SER A 119 47.95 -15.23 36.18
CA SER A 119 49.42 -15.18 36.15
C SER A 119 50.05 -16.25 37.05
N GLN A 120 49.38 -16.60 38.16
CA GLN A 120 49.76 -17.66 39.09
C GLN A 120 49.67 -19.08 38.50
N TYR A 121 49.01 -19.27 37.36
CA TYR A 121 48.87 -20.57 36.67
C TYR A 121 49.80 -20.72 35.46
N GLY A 122 50.72 -19.77 35.24
CA GLY A 122 51.77 -19.89 34.22
C GLY A 122 51.34 -19.62 32.78
N TYR A 123 50.20 -18.95 32.55
CA TYR A 123 49.76 -18.52 31.22
C TYR A 123 50.42 -17.18 30.81
N PRO A 124 51.22 -17.11 29.73
CA PRO A 124 51.75 -15.86 29.20
C PRO A 124 50.85 -15.30 28.07
N PRO A 125 50.55 -13.99 28.03
CA PRO A 125 50.83 -12.93 29.02
C PRO A 125 49.94 -13.04 30.29
N PRO A 126 50.25 -12.35 31.41
CA PRO A 126 49.46 -12.42 32.64
C PRO A 126 47.97 -12.10 32.37
N MET A 127 47.13 -13.12 32.46
CA MET A 127 45.70 -13.03 32.16
C MET A 127 44.94 -12.67 33.44
N ILE A 128 44.63 -11.39 33.61
CA ILE A 128 43.69 -10.94 34.64
C ILE A 128 42.31 -10.88 33.99
N LEU A 129 41.35 -11.66 34.49
CA LEU A 129 39.99 -11.75 33.92
C LEU A 129 38.94 -11.60 35.01
N TYR A 130 37.76 -11.10 34.64
CA TYR A 130 36.59 -11.20 35.51
C TYR A 130 36.07 -12.63 35.52
N TYR A 131 35.67 -13.10 36.69
CA TYR A 131 35.11 -14.42 36.89
C TYR A 131 33.90 -14.36 37.82
N SER A 132 32.91 -15.18 37.56
CA SER A 132 31.75 -15.36 38.43
C SER A 132 31.69 -16.81 38.91
N ASP A 133 31.56 -17.00 40.23
CA ASP A 133 31.53 -18.30 40.89
C ASP A 133 30.23 -19.07 40.65
N LYS A 134 29.15 -18.40 40.24
CA LYS A 134 27.84 -19.03 40.01
C LYS A 134 27.17 -18.53 38.74
N VAL A 135 27.11 -19.42 37.75
CA VAL A 135 26.28 -19.27 36.54
C VAL A 135 24.94 -19.96 36.81
N THR A 136 23.84 -19.21 36.70
CA THR A 136 22.50 -19.73 37.06
C THR A 136 21.90 -20.61 35.97
N GLY A 137 22.50 -20.64 34.77
CA GLY A 137 21.96 -21.29 33.58
C GLY A 137 20.92 -20.47 32.83
N LEU A 138 20.52 -19.30 33.34
CA LEU A 138 19.52 -18.42 32.73
C LEU A 138 20.13 -17.11 32.18
N GLY A 139 19.31 -16.28 31.53
CA GLY A 139 19.67 -14.91 31.13
C GLY A 139 19.23 -13.84 32.15
N THR A 140 19.72 -12.62 31.98
CA THR A 140 19.28 -11.40 32.71
C THR A 140 19.04 -10.25 31.73
N ILE A 141 17.87 -9.60 31.84
CA ILE A 141 17.58 -8.34 31.13
C ILE A 141 18.38 -7.21 31.80
N ARG A 142 19.36 -6.65 31.10
CA ARG A 142 20.19 -5.52 31.58
C ARG A 142 19.52 -4.19 31.32
N GLN A 143 18.88 -4.08 30.16
CA GLN A 143 18.06 -2.94 29.79
C GLN A 143 16.77 -3.43 29.12
N PRO A 144 15.59 -3.10 29.67
CA PRO A 144 14.32 -3.47 29.06
C PRO A 144 14.17 -2.90 27.65
N VAL A 145 13.45 -3.63 26.80
CA VAL A 145 13.07 -3.16 25.47
C VAL A 145 12.06 -2.03 25.60
N GLN A 146 12.44 -0.84 25.14
CA GLN A 146 11.57 0.34 25.16
C GLN A 146 11.91 1.29 24.01
N THR A 147 11.03 2.28 23.78
CA THR A 147 11.28 3.35 22.80
C THR A 147 12.53 4.11 23.18
N THR A 148 13.42 4.29 22.20
CA THR A 148 14.72 4.92 22.42
C THR A 148 14.55 6.39 22.81
N SER A 149 14.90 6.70 24.06
CA SER A 149 15.00 8.07 24.59
C SER A 149 16.47 8.40 24.89
N ALA A 150 16.80 9.67 25.10
CA ALA A 150 18.18 10.07 25.45
C ALA A 150 18.70 9.33 26.70
N THR A 151 17.85 9.14 27.73
CA THR A 151 18.18 8.39 28.95
C THR A 151 18.39 6.91 28.67
N HIS A 152 17.53 6.31 27.83
CA HIS A 152 17.65 4.91 27.47
C HIS A 152 18.89 4.62 26.63
N LEU A 153 19.19 5.49 25.66
CA LEU A 153 20.39 5.40 24.83
C LEU A 153 21.65 5.56 25.67
N ALA A 154 21.65 6.48 26.64
CA ALA A 154 22.76 6.64 27.59
C ALA A 154 22.96 5.39 28.45
N ALA A 155 21.89 4.77 28.94
CA ALA A 155 21.97 3.52 29.70
C ALA A 155 22.52 2.35 28.86
N LEU A 156 22.02 2.16 27.63
CA LEU A 156 22.54 1.16 26.69
C LEU A 156 24.01 1.41 26.37
N SER A 157 24.38 2.67 26.09
CA SER A 157 25.76 3.06 25.77
C SER A 157 26.69 2.84 26.95
N SER A 158 26.24 3.07 28.18
CA SER A 158 27.00 2.81 29.41
C SER A 158 27.22 1.31 29.63
N LEU A 159 26.19 0.48 29.48
CA LEU A 159 26.29 -0.98 29.62
C LEU A 159 27.21 -1.60 28.56
N LEU A 160 27.16 -1.03 27.35
CA LEU A 160 27.96 -1.46 26.21
C LEU A 160 29.29 -0.71 26.13
N ALA A 161 29.73 0.10 27.09
CA ALA A 161 31.04 0.77 27.01
C ALA A 161 32.19 -0.25 26.99
N ASN A 162 33.36 0.15 26.48
CA ASN A 162 34.52 -0.74 26.47
C ASN A 162 34.86 -1.21 27.89
N GLN A 163 35.18 -2.49 28.03
CA GLN A 163 35.38 -3.10 29.33
C GLN A 163 36.64 -2.54 30.04
N THR A 164 36.49 -2.18 31.31
CA THR A 164 37.55 -1.58 32.14
C THR A 164 38.01 -2.50 33.27
N ALA A 165 39.21 -2.22 33.79
CA ALA A 165 39.79 -2.90 34.96
C ALA A 165 39.08 -2.61 36.29
N ASN A 166 38.12 -1.70 36.30
CA ASN A 166 37.43 -1.28 37.52
C ASN A 166 36.11 -2.02 37.66
N ALA A 167 35.98 -2.88 38.68
CA ALA A 167 34.75 -3.65 38.93
C ALA A 167 33.53 -2.77 39.27
N ALA A 168 33.75 -1.53 39.71
CA ALA A 168 32.70 -0.59 40.11
C ALA A 168 32.09 0.19 38.92
N THR A 169 32.65 0.07 37.72
CA THR A 169 32.08 0.67 36.52
C THR A 169 30.93 -0.17 35.98
N THR A 170 29.99 0.48 35.31
CA THR A 170 28.67 -0.06 34.98
C THR A 170 28.63 -0.93 33.72
N GLU A 171 29.68 -0.95 32.90
CA GLU A 171 29.68 -1.76 31.70
C GLU A 171 29.66 -3.25 32.01
N ILE A 172 29.01 -4.00 31.13
CA ILE A 172 28.88 -5.46 31.26
C ILE A 172 30.28 -6.08 31.30
N LYS A 173 30.54 -6.92 32.29
CA LYS A 173 31.80 -7.68 32.40
C LYS A 173 31.63 -9.06 31.77
N ASN A 174 32.52 -9.41 30.84
CA ASN A 174 32.62 -10.78 30.34
C ASN A 174 33.23 -11.67 31.43
N SER A 175 32.36 -12.29 32.22
CA SER A 175 32.73 -12.90 33.51
C SER A 175 32.19 -14.30 33.69
N THR A 176 31.32 -14.75 32.79
CA THR A 176 30.72 -16.07 32.89
C THR A 176 31.65 -17.12 32.30
N TRP A 177 31.99 -18.15 33.08
CA TRP A 177 32.89 -19.21 32.61
C TRP A 177 32.20 -20.19 31.64
N ALA A 178 30.88 -20.09 31.52
CA ALA A 178 30.00 -20.96 30.72
C ALA A 178 29.15 -20.14 29.74
N THR A 179 28.54 -20.83 28.77
CA THR A 179 27.75 -20.28 27.67
C THR A 179 26.31 -20.86 27.69
N PRO A 180 25.44 -20.40 28.61
CA PRO A 180 24.09 -20.93 28.82
C PRO A 180 23.07 -20.38 27.81
N LEU A 181 23.28 -20.65 26.50
CA LEU A 181 22.43 -20.10 25.43
C LEU A 181 20.94 -20.47 25.62
N ALA A 182 20.63 -21.72 26.01
CA ALA A 182 19.26 -22.19 26.14
C ALA A 182 18.47 -21.41 27.19
N GLY A 183 19.02 -21.24 28.40
CA GLY A 183 18.32 -20.50 29.44
C GLY A 183 18.34 -18.98 29.23
N ALA A 184 19.27 -18.44 28.44
CA ALA A 184 19.20 -17.05 27.99
C ALA A 184 17.98 -16.82 27.06
N ILE A 185 17.75 -17.74 26.13
CA ILE A 185 16.58 -17.74 25.24
C ILE A 185 15.29 -17.99 26.03
N GLU A 186 15.29 -18.91 27.01
CA GLU A 186 14.16 -19.13 27.90
C GLU A 186 13.79 -17.84 28.68
N THR A 187 14.79 -17.11 29.19
CA THR A 187 14.56 -15.80 29.83
C THR A 187 13.89 -14.82 28.87
N ALA A 188 14.32 -14.76 27.60
CA ALA A 188 13.66 -13.92 26.59
C ALA A 188 12.21 -14.35 26.37
N GLY A 189 11.92 -15.66 26.31
CA GLY A 189 10.57 -16.19 26.17
C GLY A 189 9.66 -15.84 27.35
N LYS A 190 10.19 -15.92 28.58
CA LYS A 190 9.49 -15.46 29.79
C LYS A 190 9.26 -13.95 29.76
N TYR A 191 10.23 -13.18 29.30
CA TYR A 191 10.14 -11.72 29.20
C TYR A 191 9.05 -11.30 28.21
N PHE A 192 9.09 -11.76 26.95
CA PHE A 192 8.05 -11.48 25.97
C PHE A 192 6.69 -12.06 26.38
N GLY A 193 6.66 -13.21 27.05
CA GLY A 193 5.43 -13.88 27.53
C GLY A 193 4.81 -13.26 28.77
N ASN A 194 5.36 -12.16 29.30
CA ASN A 194 4.92 -11.52 30.55
C ASN A 194 4.98 -12.46 31.78
N LYS A 195 5.92 -13.41 31.77
CA LYS A 195 6.17 -14.38 32.85
C LYS A 195 7.46 -14.06 33.63
N PHE A 196 8.02 -12.88 33.42
CA PHE A 196 9.24 -12.41 34.07
C PHE A 196 8.87 -11.38 35.15
N SER A 197 8.81 -11.81 36.41
CA SER A 197 8.17 -11.09 37.52
C SER A 197 8.75 -9.70 37.84
N ALA A 198 10.00 -9.42 37.47
CA ALA A 198 10.67 -8.14 37.73
C ALA A 198 10.61 -7.15 36.55
N THR A 199 10.20 -7.59 35.35
CA THR A 199 10.18 -6.74 34.15
C THR A 199 9.02 -7.15 33.25
N PRO A 200 7.97 -6.31 33.14
CA PRO A 200 6.82 -6.60 32.28
C PRO A 200 7.22 -6.83 30.83
N THR A 201 6.38 -7.56 30.09
CA THR A 201 6.60 -7.75 28.64
C THR A 201 6.80 -6.42 27.91
N PRO A 202 7.71 -6.34 26.92
CA PRO A 202 7.91 -5.13 26.14
C PRO A 202 6.86 -4.95 25.05
N ILE A 203 6.03 -5.96 24.83
CA ILE A 203 4.88 -5.86 23.94
C ILE A 203 4.04 -4.67 24.45
N THR A 204 3.59 -3.82 23.55
CA THR A 204 2.68 -2.72 23.89
C THR A 204 1.45 -2.71 22.99
N ASP A 205 1.48 -3.53 21.93
CA ASP A 205 0.44 -3.64 20.92
C ASP A 205 0.31 -5.11 20.52
N ASN A 206 -0.89 -5.67 20.70
CA ASN A 206 -1.17 -7.09 20.46
C ASN A 206 -1.47 -7.45 19.00
N SER A 207 -1.53 -6.45 18.14
CA SER A 207 -1.96 -6.63 16.76
C SER A 207 -0.80 -6.60 15.78
N CYS A 208 0.25 -5.83 16.09
CA CYS A 208 1.14 -5.31 15.05
C CYS A 208 2.62 -5.19 15.43
N GLN A 209 2.93 -5.22 16.73
CA GLN A 209 4.30 -5.12 17.15
C GLN A 209 5.03 -6.44 16.87
N ARG A 210 5.96 -6.42 15.90
CA ARG A 210 6.84 -7.55 15.63
C ARG A 210 7.89 -7.67 16.74
N GLN A 211 8.26 -8.91 17.07
CA GLN A 211 9.16 -9.24 18.17
C GLN A 211 10.39 -9.96 17.63
N PHE A 212 11.58 -9.48 17.99
CA PHE A 212 12.84 -10.01 17.50
C PHE A 212 13.83 -10.22 18.63
N VAL A 213 14.58 -11.31 18.54
CA VAL A 213 15.76 -11.59 19.35
C VAL A 213 16.97 -11.69 18.43
N VAL A 214 18.08 -11.05 18.81
CA VAL A 214 19.40 -11.28 18.18
C VAL A 214 20.28 -11.95 19.22
N LEU A 215 20.63 -13.21 18.98
CA LEU A 215 21.61 -13.93 19.80
C LEU A 215 23.01 -13.72 19.21
N ALA A 216 23.82 -12.90 19.86
CA ALA A 216 25.20 -12.66 19.46
C ALA A 216 26.15 -13.41 20.39
N THR A 217 26.78 -14.48 19.90
CA THR A 217 27.64 -15.38 20.67
C THR A 217 28.91 -15.78 19.91
N ASP A 218 29.98 -16.07 20.65
CA ASP A 218 31.25 -16.56 20.09
C ASP A 218 31.54 -18.04 20.39
N GLY A 219 30.58 -18.76 21.00
CA GLY A 219 30.79 -20.11 21.50
C GLY A 219 29.58 -21.03 21.39
N ASP A 220 29.87 -22.33 21.39
CA ASP A 220 28.86 -23.38 21.45
C ASP A 220 28.24 -23.47 22.86
N PRO A 221 26.96 -23.86 22.98
CA PRO A 221 26.32 -24.05 24.27
C PRO A 221 27.04 -25.13 25.09
N ASN A 222 27.38 -24.83 26.34
CA ASN A 222 28.08 -25.77 27.24
C ASN A 222 27.45 -25.87 28.64
N TYR A 223 26.29 -25.26 28.83
CA TYR A 223 25.59 -25.23 30.11
C TYR A 223 24.08 -25.18 29.91
N SER A 224 23.37 -26.07 30.59
CA SER A 224 21.92 -26.23 30.49
C SER A 224 21.15 -25.19 31.29
N LYS A 225 19.89 -24.95 30.90
CA LYS A 225 18.94 -24.12 31.69
C LYS A 225 18.62 -24.72 33.07
N GLY A 226 18.90 -26.01 33.27
CA GLY A 226 18.80 -26.71 34.57
C GLY A 226 20.05 -26.62 35.46
N ALA A 227 20.99 -25.70 35.16
CA ALA A 227 22.26 -25.55 35.87
C ALA A 227 23.18 -26.78 35.83
N HIS A 228 23.11 -27.54 34.73
CA HIS A 228 23.98 -28.68 34.46
C HIS A 228 25.06 -28.29 33.44
N ARG A 229 26.33 -28.59 33.73
CA ARG A 229 27.44 -28.39 32.80
C ARG A 229 27.56 -29.59 31.87
N TYR A 230 27.50 -29.36 30.57
CA TYR A 230 27.82 -30.36 29.57
C TYR A 230 29.34 -30.57 29.52
N THR A 231 29.80 -31.81 29.64
CA THR A 231 31.24 -32.11 29.80
C THR A 231 31.77 -33.12 28.81
N THR A 232 30.91 -33.89 28.16
CA THR A 232 31.30 -34.93 27.20
C THR A 232 31.18 -34.46 25.76
N ASP A 233 31.99 -35.04 24.87
CA ASP A 233 31.91 -34.76 23.43
C ASP A 233 30.54 -35.09 22.83
N THR A 234 29.87 -36.14 23.33
CA THR A 234 28.52 -36.53 22.93
C THR A 234 27.45 -35.50 23.33
N GLU A 235 27.67 -34.77 24.43
CA GLU A 235 26.77 -33.71 24.88
C GLU A 235 26.98 -32.39 24.14
N LEU A 236 28.21 -32.15 23.65
CA LEU A 236 28.63 -30.86 23.11
C LEU A 236 28.67 -30.83 21.58
N ARG A 237 29.17 -31.88 20.91
CA ARG A 237 29.48 -31.84 19.47
C ARG A 237 28.31 -32.33 18.59
N ASN A 238 27.98 -31.54 17.58
CA ASN A 238 27.08 -31.98 16.51
C ASN A 238 27.85 -32.95 15.60
N THR A 239 27.19 -34.02 15.15
CA THR A 239 27.81 -35.05 14.32
C THR A 239 27.17 -35.10 12.94
N LYS A 240 27.97 -35.40 11.91
CA LYS A 240 27.50 -35.48 10.52
C LYS A 240 27.68 -36.90 10.01
N VAL A 241 26.60 -37.55 9.59
CA VAL A 241 26.62 -38.88 8.99
C VAL A 241 25.91 -38.82 7.65
N ASN A 242 26.57 -39.26 6.57
CA ASN A 242 26.02 -39.24 5.20
C ASN A 242 25.46 -37.88 4.76
N GLY A 243 26.10 -36.78 5.16
CA GLY A 243 25.66 -35.42 4.81
C GLY A 243 24.54 -34.85 5.70
N THR A 244 23.97 -35.63 6.62
CA THR A 244 22.92 -35.19 7.55
C THR A 244 23.50 -34.91 8.93
N TRP A 245 23.12 -33.77 9.51
CA TRP A 245 23.52 -33.36 10.85
C TRP A 245 22.62 -33.97 11.93
N THR A 246 23.24 -34.49 12.98
CA THR A 246 22.61 -34.84 14.26
C THR A 246 23.11 -33.86 15.31
N TYR A 247 22.19 -33.15 15.95
CA TYR A 247 22.53 -32.09 16.90
C TYR A 247 22.74 -32.65 18.31
N SER A 248 23.73 -32.12 19.01
CA SER A 248 24.08 -32.53 20.38
C SER A 248 22.95 -32.16 21.37
N PRO A 249 22.90 -32.80 22.55
CA PRO A 249 22.01 -32.39 23.64
C PRO A 249 22.08 -30.90 23.95
N ALA A 250 23.28 -30.32 24.03
CA ALA A 250 23.45 -28.89 24.30
C ALA A 250 22.87 -28.01 23.18
N THR A 251 23.09 -28.37 21.91
CA THR A 251 22.53 -27.63 20.76
C THR A 251 21.02 -27.79 20.67
N THR A 252 20.50 -28.99 20.93
CA THR A 252 19.08 -29.32 20.87
C THR A 252 18.29 -28.52 21.89
N GLU A 253 18.80 -28.37 23.12
CA GLU A 253 18.14 -27.57 24.16
C GLU A 253 17.96 -26.10 23.74
N VAL A 254 18.93 -25.52 23.03
CA VAL A 254 18.82 -24.15 22.48
C VAL A 254 17.77 -24.09 21.37
N ILE A 255 17.80 -25.06 20.45
CA ILE A 255 16.84 -25.16 19.34
C ILE A 255 15.40 -25.24 19.86
N ASP A 256 15.17 -25.99 20.94
CA ASP A 256 13.86 -26.15 21.55
C ASP A 256 13.36 -24.83 22.15
N GLU A 257 14.22 -24.08 22.85
CA GLU A 257 13.83 -22.77 23.38
C GLU A 257 13.61 -21.73 22.29
N ILE A 258 14.39 -21.74 21.20
CA ILE A 258 14.12 -20.89 20.04
C ILE A 258 12.79 -21.28 19.38
N ARG A 259 12.43 -22.57 19.34
CA ARG A 259 11.11 -22.99 18.84
C ARG A 259 9.98 -22.48 19.73
N ASN A 260 10.18 -22.47 21.05
CA ASN A 260 9.21 -21.91 21.99
C ASN A 260 8.99 -20.40 21.77
N LEU A 261 10.04 -19.66 21.35
CA LEU A 261 9.92 -18.25 20.99
C LEU A 261 8.98 -17.99 19.80
N ARG A 262 8.77 -18.98 18.92
CA ARG A 262 7.87 -18.84 17.75
C ARG A 262 6.38 -18.80 18.10
N ALA A 263 6.03 -19.11 19.36
CA ALA A 263 4.64 -19.15 19.84
C ALA A 263 4.55 -18.75 21.32
N VAL A 264 4.97 -17.52 21.65
CA VAL A 264 4.95 -17.00 23.02
C VAL A 264 3.54 -16.52 23.38
N THR A 265 2.91 -17.13 24.37
CA THR A 265 1.59 -16.73 24.86
C THR A 265 1.69 -15.72 26.01
N VAL A 266 1.02 -14.58 25.86
CA VAL A 266 0.74 -13.61 26.93
C VAL A 266 -0.71 -13.77 27.37
N ASN A 267 -0.92 -14.02 28.66
CA ASN A 267 -2.24 -14.17 29.28
C ASN A 267 -2.42 -13.15 30.41
N ASN A 268 -3.67 -12.89 30.81
CA ASN A 268 -4.04 -12.02 31.94
C ASN A 268 -3.58 -10.54 31.79
N HIS A 269 -3.54 -10.01 30.56
CA HIS A 269 -3.25 -8.61 30.28
C HIS A 269 -4.33 -7.96 29.39
N ALA A 270 -4.89 -6.82 29.81
CA ALA A 270 -6.06 -6.19 29.18
C ALA A 270 -5.88 -5.84 27.69
N THR A 271 -4.66 -5.48 27.26
CA THR A 271 -4.36 -5.04 25.89
C THR A 271 -3.37 -5.92 25.13
N MET A 272 -2.86 -6.99 25.77
CA MET A 272 -1.73 -7.77 25.24
C MET A 272 -1.98 -9.27 25.14
N ASN A 273 -3.18 -9.74 25.48
CA ASN A 273 -3.50 -11.16 25.38
C ASN A 273 -3.37 -11.64 23.93
N GLY A 274 -2.64 -12.74 23.73
CA GLY A 274 -2.38 -13.29 22.41
C GLY A 274 -1.18 -14.24 22.38
N THR A 275 -0.98 -14.88 21.22
CA THR A 275 0.23 -15.64 20.92
C THR A 275 1.06 -14.86 19.91
N TYR A 276 2.36 -14.71 20.19
CA TYR A 276 3.27 -13.89 19.43
C TYR A 276 4.40 -14.72 18.84
N ASP A 277 4.75 -14.43 17.58
CA ASP A 277 5.95 -14.96 16.94
C ASP A 277 7.15 -14.05 17.29
N VAL A 278 8.12 -14.59 18.03
CA VAL A 278 9.40 -13.94 18.32
C VAL A 278 10.48 -14.56 17.42
N GLN A 279 10.83 -13.85 16.35
CA GLN A 279 11.84 -14.32 15.39
C GLN A 279 13.25 -14.14 15.95
N THR A 280 14.13 -15.11 15.69
CA THR A 280 15.47 -15.14 16.27
C THR A 280 16.54 -15.13 15.18
N TYR A 281 17.40 -14.11 15.21
CA TYR A 281 18.63 -14.00 14.43
C TYR A 281 19.81 -14.52 15.23
N ILE A 282 20.72 -15.23 14.56
CA ILE A 282 21.92 -15.79 15.17
C ILE A 282 23.15 -15.09 14.57
N VAL A 283 24.02 -14.57 15.43
CA VAL A 283 25.31 -13.98 15.04
C VAL A 283 26.43 -14.78 15.72
N GLY A 284 27.21 -15.48 14.90
CA GLY A 284 28.39 -16.23 15.33
C GLY A 284 29.67 -15.39 15.19
N MET A 285 30.44 -15.29 16.26
CA MET A 285 31.63 -14.44 16.35
C MET A 285 32.92 -15.24 16.54
N GLY A 286 34.04 -14.70 16.05
CA GLY A 286 35.36 -15.31 16.22
C GLY A 286 35.48 -16.66 15.53
N SER A 287 36.37 -17.55 15.96
CA SER A 287 36.67 -18.84 15.29
C SER A 287 35.51 -19.86 15.21
N SER A 288 34.31 -19.53 15.67
CA SER A 288 33.12 -20.38 15.57
C SER A 288 32.70 -20.69 14.13
N PHE A 289 33.04 -19.82 13.16
CA PHE A 289 32.79 -20.08 11.73
C PHE A 289 33.75 -21.11 11.11
N GLU A 290 34.89 -21.40 11.75
CA GLU A 290 35.88 -22.38 11.27
C GLU A 290 35.49 -23.82 11.64
N ASN A 291 34.55 -23.98 12.59
CA ASN A 291 34.05 -25.27 13.04
C ASN A 291 32.71 -25.61 12.36
N GLU A 292 32.73 -26.61 11.47
CA GLU A 292 31.55 -27.06 10.72
C GLU A 292 30.39 -27.49 11.64
N SER A 293 30.69 -28.08 12.81
CA SER A 293 29.68 -28.49 13.81
C SER A 293 28.97 -27.27 14.41
N SER A 294 29.72 -26.22 14.77
CA SER A 294 29.18 -25.01 15.38
C SER A 294 28.34 -24.22 14.36
N VAL A 295 28.84 -24.08 13.12
CA VAL A 295 28.09 -23.44 12.02
C VAL A 295 26.78 -24.17 11.72
N ALA A 296 26.80 -25.50 11.67
CA ALA A 296 25.59 -26.30 11.45
C ALA A 296 24.56 -26.10 12.56
N GLY A 297 25.01 -26.05 13.83
CA GLY A 297 24.14 -25.74 14.98
C GLY A 297 23.54 -24.35 14.88
N MET A 298 24.35 -23.32 14.63
CA MET A 298 23.92 -21.93 14.51
C MET A 298 22.95 -21.70 13.33
N ASN A 299 23.23 -22.28 12.16
CA ASN A 299 22.30 -22.22 11.03
C ASN A 299 20.97 -22.87 11.37
N ARG A 300 21.00 -24.02 12.06
CA ARG A 300 19.76 -24.67 12.49
C ARG A 300 18.98 -23.82 13.47
N MET A 301 19.65 -23.17 14.42
CA MET A 301 19.04 -22.23 15.36
C MET A 301 18.37 -21.06 14.61
N ALA A 302 19.02 -20.50 13.59
CA ALA A 302 18.46 -19.44 12.75
C ALA A 302 17.21 -19.90 11.99
N GLU A 303 17.28 -21.07 11.33
CA GLU A 303 16.16 -21.68 10.61
C GLU A 303 14.92 -21.88 11.51
N VAL A 304 15.09 -22.50 12.69
CA VAL A 304 13.95 -22.70 13.61
C VAL A 304 13.45 -21.37 14.18
N GLY A 305 14.35 -20.39 14.29
CA GLY A 305 14.07 -19.00 14.66
C GLY A 305 13.30 -18.19 13.61
N GLY A 306 13.01 -18.75 12.43
CA GLY A 306 12.27 -18.07 11.37
C GLY A 306 13.13 -17.18 10.46
N THR A 307 14.44 -17.34 10.53
CA THR A 307 15.43 -16.68 9.66
C THR A 307 16.12 -17.72 8.76
N GLN A 308 16.97 -17.30 7.83
CA GLN A 308 17.51 -18.21 6.80
C GLN A 308 18.75 -18.98 7.28
N ALA A 309 19.72 -18.27 7.86
CA ALA A 309 21.00 -18.81 8.30
C ALA A 309 21.62 -17.88 9.34
N ALA A 310 22.63 -18.36 10.05
CA ALA A 310 23.40 -17.52 10.97
C ALA A 310 24.31 -16.54 10.21
N TYR A 311 24.49 -15.36 10.78
CA TYR A 311 25.46 -14.38 10.30
C TYR A 311 26.80 -14.64 10.99
N LEU A 312 27.84 -14.89 10.21
CA LEU A 312 29.16 -15.22 10.73
C LEU A 312 30.10 -14.02 10.57
N ALA A 313 30.81 -13.67 11.64
CA ALA A 313 31.68 -12.51 11.68
C ALA A 313 33.03 -12.84 12.34
N ASN A 314 34.10 -12.45 11.65
CA ASN A 314 35.47 -12.77 12.03
C ASN A 314 36.33 -11.51 12.23
N ASP A 315 35.76 -10.32 12.03
CA ASP A 315 36.37 -9.03 12.30
C ASP A 315 35.27 -7.98 12.55
N ARG A 316 35.67 -6.74 12.82
CA ARG A 316 34.73 -5.63 13.04
C ARG A 316 33.87 -5.36 11.81
N ALA A 317 34.44 -5.39 10.59
CA ALA A 317 33.73 -5.02 9.37
C ALA A 317 32.61 -6.01 9.04
N SER A 318 32.91 -7.31 9.11
CA SER A 318 31.94 -8.39 8.92
C SER A 318 30.85 -8.38 10.00
N LEU A 319 31.19 -8.05 11.25
CA LEU A 319 30.18 -7.91 12.32
C LEU A 319 29.27 -6.69 12.08
N THR A 320 29.83 -5.54 11.67
CA THR A 320 29.04 -4.37 11.28
C THR A 320 28.10 -4.69 10.11
N ALA A 321 28.60 -5.42 9.10
CA ALA A 321 27.78 -5.84 7.96
C ALA A 321 26.66 -6.79 8.37
N ALA A 322 26.93 -7.73 9.29
CA ALA A 322 25.92 -8.65 9.82
C ALA A 322 24.78 -7.90 10.52
N PHE A 323 25.10 -6.99 11.44
CA PHE A 323 24.08 -6.19 12.13
C PHE A 323 23.31 -5.25 11.17
N ALA A 324 23.98 -4.66 10.18
CA ALA A 324 23.32 -3.87 9.15
C ALA A 324 22.33 -4.70 8.32
N ALA A 325 22.72 -5.93 7.93
CA ALA A 325 21.86 -6.84 7.19
C ALA A 325 20.67 -7.32 8.02
N ILE A 326 20.87 -7.65 9.29
CA ILE A 326 19.81 -8.02 10.23
C ILE A 326 18.82 -6.86 10.39
N ASN A 327 19.30 -5.64 10.63
CA ASN A 327 18.44 -4.46 10.79
C ASN A 327 17.67 -4.15 9.49
N ALA A 328 18.29 -4.33 8.32
CA ALA A 328 17.63 -4.16 7.03
C ALA A 328 16.53 -5.21 6.81
N ASP A 329 16.79 -6.49 7.11
CA ASP A 329 15.80 -7.58 7.01
C ASP A 329 14.64 -7.40 7.99
N ILE A 330 14.91 -6.99 9.23
CA ILE A 330 13.87 -6.63 10.21
C ILE A 330 13.01 -5.49 9.66
N THR A 331 13.63 -4.44 9.12
CA THR A 331 12.93 -3.29 8.54
C THR A 331 12.05 -3.72 7.35
N ALA A 332 12.57 -4.59 6.48
CA ALA A 332 11.83 -5.13 5.34
C ALA A 332 10.64 -6.00 5.77
N ARG A 333 10.79 -6.82 6.82
CA ARG A 333 9.73 -7.67 7.37
C ARG A 333 8.66 -6.91 8.14
N THR A 334 8.96 -5.68 8.57
CA THR A 334 7.99 -4.76 9.15
C THR A 334 7.20 -3.95 8.13
N ALA A 335 7.54 -4.06 6.85
CA ALA A 335 7.08 -3.17 5.79
C ALA A 335 6.50 -3.96 4.59
N SER A 336 5.20 -4.30 4.63
CA SER A 336 4.52 -4.78 3.43
C SER A 336 3.05 -4.40 3.42
N SER A 337 2.61 -3.78 2.32
CA SER A 337 1.22 -3.74 1.89
C SER A 337 1.20 -3.91 0.37
N SER A 338 0.15 -4.53 -0.17
CA SER A 338 0.04 -4.80 -1.60
C SER A 338 -1.16 -4.13 -2.25
N GLY A 339 -0.95 -3.58 -3.44
CA GLY A 339 -1.99 -3.45 -4.45
C GLY A 339 -2.21 -4.79 -5.18
N VAL A 340 -3.35 -4.97 -5.82
CA VAL A 340 -3.62 -6.16 -6.65
C VAL A 340 -4.42 -5.68 -7.84
N ALA A 341 -3.97 -6.00 -9.05
CA ALA A 341 -4.84 -5.93 -10.22
C ALA A 341 -5.39 -7.31 -10.53
N LEU A 342 -6.71 -7.40 -10.55
CA LEU A 342 -7.43 -8.53 -11.11
C LEU A 342 -7.98 -8.11 -12.47
N ASN A 343 -7.74 -8.91 -13.49
CA ASN A 343 -8.41 -8.77 -14.77
C ASN A 343 -9.89 -9.17 -14.57
N ALA A 344 -10.78 -8.19 -14.41
CA ALA A 344 -12.22 -8.40 -14.40
C ALA A 344 -12.71 -8.58 -15.84
N GLY A 345 -12.53 -9.80 -16.38
CA GLY A 345 -12.88 -10.12 -17.75
C GLY A 345 -12.94 -11.63 -17.99
N ALA A 346 -13.76 -12.33 -17.20
CA ALA A 346 -14.07 -13.76 -17.28
C ALA A 346 -12.92 -14.74 -16.94
N TRP A 347 -13.12 -15.54 -15.89
CA TRP A 347 -12.23 -16.61 -15.44
C TRP A 347 -12.31 -17.85 -16.33
N SER A 348 -11.16 -18.49 -16.53
CA SER A 348 -11.04 -19.91 -16.87
C SER A 348 -9.95 -20.55 -16.00
N ASN A 349 -10.04 -21.85 -15.72
CA ASN A 349 -8.97 -22.57 -15.03
C ASN A 349 -7.63 -22.40 -15.79
N GLY A 350 -6.59 -21.90 -15.14
CA GLY A 350 -5.30 -21.55 -15.76
C GLY A 350 -5.09 -20.06 -16.10
N SER A 351 -6.03 -19.18 -15.74
CA SER A 351 -5.84 -17.72 -15.85
C SER A 351 -4.75 -17.19 -14.89
N VAL A 352 -4.10 -16.08 -15.27
CA VAL A 352 -3.00 -15.45 -14.51
C VAL A 352 -3.49 -14.17 -13.81
N ALA A 353 -3.16 -14.00 -12.53
CA ALA A 353 -3.36 -12.77 -11.76
C ALA A 353 -2.05 -11.99 -11.63
N TYR A 354 -2.10 -10.66 -11.75
CA TYR A 354 -0.92 -9.79 -11.66
C TYR A 354 -1.03 -8.88 -10.43
N LEU A 355 -0.13 -9.06 -9.45
CA LEU A 355 -0.19 -8.37 -8.17
C LEU A 355 0.96 -7.37 -8.04
N SER A 356 0.65 -6.13 -7.68
CA SER A 356 1.64 -5.08 -7.43
C SER A 356 1.92 -4.91 -5.93
N ARG A 357 3.18 -4.91 -5.52
CA ARG A 357 3.54 -4.76 -4.10
C ARG A 357 4.53 -3.65 -3.92
N PHE A 358 4.61 -3.16 -2.69
CA PHE A 358 5.70 -2.30 -2.28
C PHE A 358 6.22 -2.64 -0.89
N ASN A 359 7.46 -2.25 -0.64
CA ASN A 359 8.11 -2.32 0.65
C ASN A 359 8.32 -0.90 1.19
N SER A 360 7.66 -0.53 2.29
CA SER A 360 7.81 0.81 2.88
C SER A 360 9.12 1.04 3.64
N GLY A 361 9.98 0.02 3.75
CA GLY A 361 11.31 0.10 4.37
C GLY A 361 12.37 0.62 3.40
N ASP A 362 12.33 0.18 2.14
CA ASP A 362 13.28 0.59 1.10
C ASP A 362 12.62 1.21 -0.15
N TRP A 363 11.29 1.35 -0.15
CA TRP A 363 10.47 1.87 -1.26
C TRP A 363 10.75 1.15 -2.59
N SER A 364 10.96 -0.17 -2.50
CA SER A 364 11.04 -1.05 -3.66
C SER A 364 9.65 -1.57 -4.05
N GLY A 365 9.45 -1.81 -5.35
CA GLY A 365 8.22 -2.39 -5.88
C GLY A 365 8.38 -3.81 -6.40
N GLN A 366 7.26 -4.52 -6.50
CA GLN A 366 7.20 -5.83 -7.15
C GLN A 366 5.96 -5.91 -8.02
N LEU A 367 6.07 -6.57 -9.16
CA LEU A 367 4.93 -7.02 -9.96
C LEU A 367 5.07 -8.52 -10.14
N GLN A 368 4.10 -9.27 -9.63
CA GLN A 368 4.17 -10.73 -9.58
C GLN A 368 2.99 -11.34 -10.34
N ALA A 369 3.26 -12.35 -11.15
CA ALA A 369 2.23 -13.15 -11.79
C ALA A 369 1.97 -14.43 -11.00
N TYR A 370 0.70 -14.78 -10.78
CA TYR A 370 0.30 -16.02 -10.12
C TYR A 370 -0.70 -16.77 -10.99
N THR A 371 -0.65 -18.11 -10.92
CA THR A 371 -1.74 -18.91 -11.50
C THR A 371 -2.94 -18.83 -10.56
N LEU A 372 -4.13 -18.62 -11.11
CA LEU A 372 -5.37 -18.74 -10.35
C LEU A 372 -5.82 -20.20 -10.27
N LEU A 373 -6.04 -20.69 -9.06
CA LEU A 373 -6.53 -22.03 -8.77
C LEU A 373 -8.05 -22.11 -8.91
N ALA A 374 -8.59 -23.33 -9.03
CA ALA A 374 -10.04 -23.58 -9.09
C ALA A 374 -10.83 -23.06 -7.88
N SER A 375 -10.16 -22.90 -6.73
CA SER A 375 -10.72 -22.33 -5.50
C SER A 375 -10.88 -20.80 -5.54
N GLY A 376 -10.30 -20.13 -6.55
CA GLY A 376 -10.17 -18.67 -6.63
C GLY A 376 -8.92 -18.11 -5.93
N ALA A 377 -8.14 -18.94 -5.23
CA ALA A 377 -6.86 -18.54 -4.64
C ALA A 377 -5.74 -18.45 -5.68
N THR A 378 -4.71 -17.67 -5.40
CA THR A 378 -3.45 -17.68 -6.16
C THR A 378 -2.62 -18.92 -5.83
N SER A 379 -1.80 -19.37 -6.77
CA SER A 379 -0.75 -20.37 -6.52
C SER A 379 0.17 -19.92 -5.39
N ALA A 380 0.74 -20.88 -4.65
CA ALA A 380 1.68 -20.58 -3.56
C ALA A 380 2.98 -19.90 -4.06
N THR A 381 3.33 -20.11 -5.33
CA THR A 381 4.51 -19.55 -5.98
C THR A 381 4.10 -18.69 -7.16
N ALA A 382 4.77 -17.54 -7.31
CA ALA A 382 4.61 -16.70 -8.48
C ALA A 382 5.22 -17.38 -9.72
N LEU A 383 4.56 -17.24 -10.87
CA LEU A 383 5.09 -17.62 -12.18
C LEU A 383 6.35 -16.81 -12.53
N TRP A 384 6.34 -15.52 -12.20
CA TRP A 384 7.48 -14.62 -12.33
C TRP A 384 7.32 -13.41 -11.40
N ASP A 385 8.44 -12.73 -11.13
CA ASP A 385 8.52 -11.47 -10.40
C ASP A 385 9.33 -10.46 -11.20
N ALA A 386 8.66 -9.41 -11.70
CA ALA A 386 9.28 -8.37 -12.52
C ALA A 386 10.43 -7.66 -11.80
N ALA A 387 10.37 -7.51 -10.47
CA ALA A 387 11.45 -6.90 -9.69
C ALA A 387 12.77 -7.64 -9.86
N GLN A 388 12.71 -8.98 -9.92
CA GLN A 388 13.86 -9.84 -10.16
C GLN A 388 14.28 -9.79 -11.64
N ARG A 389 13.33 -9.75 -12.58
CA ARG A 389 13.63 -9.69 -14.01
C ARG A 389 14.34 -8.39 -14.41
N VAL A 390 13.92 -7.24 -13.87
CA VAL A 390 14.54 -5.93 -14.16
C VAL A 390 15.99 -5.90 -13.68
N ASN A 391 16.30 -6.47 -12.51
CA ASN A 391 17.67 -6.53 -11.98
C ASN A 391 18.65 -7.30 -12.88
N LEU A 392 18.15 -8.21 -13.73
CA LEU A 392 18.96 -8.98 -14.68
C LEU A 392 19.26 -8.20 -15.97
N GLN A 393 18.55 -7.11 -16.24
CA GLN A 393 18.75 -6.32 -17.46
C GLN A 393 19.90 -5.33 -17.29
N ASN A 394 20.72 -5.20 -18.32
CA ASN A 394 21.73 -4.15 -18.33
C ASN A 394 21.05 -2.78 -18.43
N TRP A 395 21.30 -1.90 -17.44
CA TRP A 395 20.70 -0.55 -17.38
C TRP A 395 20.97 0.30 -18.63
N ASN A 396 22.10 0.07 -19.31
CA ASN A 396 22.52 0.84 -20.47
C ASN A 396 21.98 0.25 -21.77
N SER A 397 22.25 -1.02 -22.08
CA SER A 397 21.90 -1.63 -23.37
C SER A 397 20.66 -2.52 -23.34
N GLY A 398 20.26 -3.01 -22.17
CA GLY A 398 19.14 -3.94 -22.01
C GLY A 398 17.78 -3.26 -21.87
N ARG A 399 17.74 -2.04 -21.31
CA ARG A 399 16.49 -1.30 -21.05
C ARG A 399 16.18 -0.27 -22.14
N GLN A 400 14.97 -0.34 -22.69
CA GLN A 400 14.43 0.66 -23.63
C GLN A 400 13.61 1.68 -22.84
N ILE A 401 14.16 2.88 -22.61
CA ILE A 401 13.48 3.90 -21.80
C ILE A 401 13.20 5.13 -22.66
N LEU A 402 11.93 5.49 -22.75
CA LEU A 402 11.41 6.55 -23.62
C LEU A 402 10.93 7.73 -22.76
N THR A 403 10.89 8.92 -23.33
CA THR A 403 10.28 10.10 -22.70
C THR A 403 9.63 11.00 -23.75
N TYR A 404 9.06 12.11 -23.29
CA TYR A 404 8.30 13.06 -24.07
C TYR A 404 9.04 14.38 -24.32
N ARG A 405 8.85 14.92 -25.51
CA ARG A 405 9.29 16.25 -25.94
C ARG A 405 8.11 16.99 -26.58
N GLY A 406 7.42 17.79 -25.79
CA GLY A 406 6.24 18.54 -26.23
C GLY A 406 6.52 19.63 -27.28
N SER A 407 7.77 20.10 -27.40
CA SER A 407 8.17 21.08 -28.42
C SER A 407 8.25 20.51 -29.84
N SER A 408 8.22 19.18 -30.00
CA SER A 408 8.21 18.52 -31.30
C SER A 408 6.81 18.49 -31.94
N ALA A 409 6.78 18.38 -33.27
CA ALA A 409 5.53 18.21 -34.03
C ALA A 409 4.76 16.95 -33.60
N LEU A 410 3.43 16.98 -33.75
CA LEU A 410 2.57 15.82 -33.47
C LEU A 410 3.06 14.60 -34.26
N GLY A 411 3.17 13.45 -33.59
CA GLY A 411 3.74 12.22 -34.17
C GLY A 411 5.26 12.08 -34.05
N SER A 412 5.98 13.11 -33.55
CA SER A 412 7.43 13.11 -33.34
C SER A 412 7.83 13.50 -31.90
N ARG A 413 6.91 13.31 -30.95
CA ARG A 413 7.07 13.80 -29.56
C ARG A 413 7.74 12.80 -28.61
N GLY A 414 8.01 11.58 -29.05
CA GLY A 414 8.76 10.60 -28.26
C GLY A 414 10.26 10.65 -28.58
N VAL A 415 11.09 10.60 -27.53
CA VAL A 415 12.55 10.59 -27.62
C VAL A 415 13.15 9.57 -26.65
N ALA A 416 14.41 9.18 -26.87
CA ALA A 416 15.13 8.30 -25.94
C ALA A 416 15.42 9.03 -24.62
N TRP A 417 15.25 8.34 -23.48
CA TRP A 417 15.58 8.89 -22.18
C TRP A 417 17.06 8.67 -21.85
N ARG A 418 17.89 9.52 -22.45
CA ARG A 418 19.36 9.52 -22.36
C ARG A 418 19.88 10.89 -22.00
N TRP A 419 21.02 10.92 -21.33
CA TRP A 419 21.70 12.18 -21.04
C TRP A 419 22.11 12.86 -22.37
N PRO A 420 21.75 14.14 -22.59
CA PRO A 420 22.05 14.84 -23.83
C PRO A 420 23.53 15.18 -23.94
N ALA A 421 24.03 15.32 -25.17
CA ALA A 421 25.41 15.74 -25.42
C ALA A 421 25.68 17.16 -24.88
N ASN A 422 24.69 18.05 -25.00
CA ASN A 422 24.71 19.39 -24.40
C ASN A 422 23.41 19.64 -23.60
N PRO A 423 23.43 19.49 -22.26
CA PRO A 423 22.23 19.66 -21.43
C PRO A 423 21.65 21.08 -21.43
N ALA A 424 22.43 22.10 -21.80
CA ALA A 424 21.95 23.47 -21.93
C ALA A 424 21.28 23.74 -23.29
N ALA A 425 21.56 22.94 -24.32
CA ALA A 425 21.05 23.12 -25.68
C ALA A 425 20.77 21.77 -26.36
N THR A 426 19.71 21.11 -25.91
CA THR A 426 19.30 19.76 -26.38
C THR A 426 18.69 19.80 -27.78
N THR A 427 18.99 18.80 -28.61
CA THR A 427 18.45 18.63 -29.97
C THR A 427 17.03 18.03 -29.97
N ALA A 428 16.34 18.02 -31.12
CA ALA A 428 14.96 17.53 -31.25
C ALA A 428 14.77 16.03 -30.92
N THR A 429 15.86 15.25 -30.90
CA THR A 429 15.85 13.79 -30.64
C THR A 429 16.32 13.43 -29.23
N GLU A 430 16.69 14.42 -28.41
CA GLU A 430 17.16 14.23 -27.03
C GLU A 430 16.09 14.62 -26.00
N ILE A 431 16.30 14.35 -24.71
CA ILE A 431 15.39 14.79 -23.64
C ILE A 431 15.25 16.32 -23.57
N PRO A 432 14.11 16.88 -23.14
CA PRO A 432 13.95 18.33 -23.01
C PRO A 432 14.97 18.99 -22.09
N ALA A 433 15.42 20.21 -22.42
CA ALA A 433 16.37 20.98 -21.60
C ALA A 433 15.88 21.23 -20.16
N ALA A 434 14.57 21.41 -19.97
CA ALA A 434 13.97 21.53 -18.64
C ALA A 434 14.18 20.27 -17.78
N MET A 435 14.04 19.08 -18.39
CA MET A 435 14.28 17.81 -17.71
C MET A 435 15.76 17.61 -17.37
N ALA A 436 16.66 17.90 -18.32
CA ALA A 436 18.10 17.86 -18.05
C ALA A 436 18.51 18.82 -16.93
N THR A 437 17.89 20.01 -16.88
CA THR A 437 18.09 21.00 -15.83
C THR A 437 17.62 20.49 -14.47
N ALA A 438 16.43 19.89 -14.39
CA ALA A 438 15.88 19.34 -13.15
C ALA A 438 16.77 18.21 -12.58
N LEU A 439 17.22 17.28 -13.43
CA LEU A 439 18.13 16.18 -13.05
C LEU A 439 19.52 16.67 -12.60
N ASN A 440 19.96 17.83 -13.06
CA ASN A 440 21.22 18.45 -12.66
C ASN A 440 21.18 19.15 -11.29
N ARG A 441 20.07 19.02 -10.56
CA ARG A 441 19.91 19.51 -9.19
C ARG A 441 19.84 18.33 -8.22
N ASN A 442 20.29 18.53 -7.00
CA ASN A 442 20.09 17.58 -5.90
C ASN A 442 18.66 17.66 -5.32
N GLY A 443 18.34 16.79 -4.37
CA GLY A 443 17.05 16.79 -3.68
C GLY A 443 16.70 18.08 -2.93
N ALA A 444 17.69 18.94 -2.63
CA ALA A 444 17.49 20.28 -2.06
C ALA A 444 17.31 21.37 -3.14
N GLY A 445 17.26 21.00 -4.42
CA GLY A 445 17.12 21.94 -5.53
C GLY A 445 18.38 22.76 -5.82
N THR A 446 19.57 22.32 -5.41
CA THR A 446 20.85 22.97 -5.72
C THR A 446 21.51 22.30 -6.92
N ALA A 447 21.99 23.08 -7.91
CA ALA A 447 22.68 22.54 -9.07
C ALA A 447 24.06 21.97 -8.68
N ASP A 448 24.36 20.73 -9.10
CA ASP A 448 25.58 20.02 -8.70
C ASP A 448 26.29 19.29 -9.84
N THR A 449 25.74 19.31 -11.07
CA THR A 449 26.26 18.65 -12.28
C THR A 449 26.22 17.11 -12.28
N TYR A 450 25.54 16.49 -11.32
CA TYR A 450 25.42 15.02 -11.23
C TYR A 450 24.31 14.42 -12.10
N GLY A 451 23.67 15.23 -12.95
CA GLY A 451 22.58 14.79 -13.82
C GLY A 451 22.83 13.51 -14.63
N PRO A 452 23.99 13.29 -15.30
CA PRO A 452 24.21 12.04 -16.02
C PRO A 452 24.25 10.83 -15.09
N PHE A 453 24.81 10.97 -13.90
CA PHE A 453 24.86 9.90 -12.90
C PHE A 453 23.48 9.62 -12.30
N ARG A 454 22.68 10.66 -12.01
CA ARG A 454 21.29 10.49 -11.55
C ARG A 454 20.43 9.80 -12.59
N LEU A 455 20.56 10.20 -13.86
CA LEU A 455 19.86 9.54 -14.96
C LEU A 455 20.26 8.07 -15.05
N ASN A 456 21.55 7.74 -15.04
CA ASN A 456 22.01 6.35 -15.08
C ASN A 456 21.52 5.54 -13.88
N TYR A 457 21.52 6.11 -12.67
CA TYR A 457 20.98 5.47 -11.47
C TYR A 457 19.51 5.10 -11.62
N LEU A 458 18.69 6.02 -12.12
CA LEU A 458 17.27 5.80 -12.39
C LEU A 458 17.04 4.80 -13.53
N ARG A 459 17.95 4.74 -14.49
CA ARG A 459 17.98 3.66 -15.49
C ARG A 459 18.38 2.29 -14.90
N GLY A 460 18.89 2.25 -13.67
CA GLY A 460 19.25 1.01 -12.96
C GLY A 460 20.75 0.82 -12.71
N ASP A 461 21.59 1.83 -12.97
CA ASP A 461 23.01 1.75 -12.60
C ASP A 461 23.18 1.75 -11.08
N THR A 462 23.79 0.70 -10.54
CA THR A 462 24.04 0.53 -9.11
C THR A 462 25.47 0.91 -8.72
N SER A 463 26.31 1.32 -9.67
CA SER A 463 27.75 1.57 -9.45
C SER A 463 28.05 2.63 -8.38
N ARG A 464 27.14 3.61 -8.22
CA ARG A 464 27.25 4.71 -7.24
C ARG A 464 26.39 4.54 -6.00
N GLU A 465 25.75 3.39 -5.83
CA GLU A 465 25.10 3.06 -4.57
C GLU A 465 26.15 2.96 -3.47
N LEU A 466 25.84 3.46 -2.27
CA LEU A 466 26.77 3.48 -1.13
C LEU A 466 27.41 2.11 -0.85
N ARG A 467 26.66 1.02 -1.06
CA ARG A 467 27.14 -0.38 -0.93
C ARG A 467 28.22 -0.78 -1.95
N ASN A 468 28.25 -0.13 -3.11
CA ASN A 468 29.12 -0.48 -4.24
C ASN A 468 30.25 0.54 -4.45
N CYS A 469 30.14 1.73 -3.86
CA CYS A 469 31.14 2.79 -3.97
C CYS A 469 31.45 3.42 -2.62
N ALA A 470 32.29 2.75 -1.81
CA ALA A 470 32.75 3.27 -0.53
C ALA A 470 33.57 4.58 -0.66
N ALA A 471 34.18 4.82 -1.83
CA ALA A 471 34.92 6.05 -2.13
C ALA A 471 34.02 7.22 -2.57
N CYS A 472 32.73 6.98 -2.85
CA CYS A 472 31.77 8.03 -3.16
C CYS A 472 31.37 8.70 -1.82
N THR A 473 31.86 9.91 -1.53
CA THR A 473 31.48 10.68 -0.33
C THR A 473 30.14 11.40 -0.54
N ALA A 474 29.27 11.56 0.46
CA ALA A 474 28.07 12.39 0.31
C ALA A 474 28.45 13.83 -0.14
N PRO A 475 27.74 14.46 -1.10
CA PRO A 475 26.47 14.06 -1.71
C PRO A 475 26.59 13.12 -2.94
N THR A 476 27.77 12.52 -3.17
CA THR A 476 28.11 11.76 -4.40
C THR A 476 27.74 10.26 -4.37
N ALA A 477 27.46 9.69 -3.20
CA ALA A 477 26.95 8.32 -3.04
C ALA A 477 25.42 8.29 -3.00
N PHE A 478 24.82 7.50 -3.88
CA PHE A 478 23.38 7.32 -3.97
C PHE A 478 22.85 6.30 -2.95
N ARG A 479 21.57 6.44 -2.61
CA ARG A 479 20.81 5.50 -1.79
C ARG A 479 20.94 4.08 -2.32
N ASN A 480 21.11 3.13 -1.40
CA ASN A 480 21.08 1.70 -1.71
C ASN A 480 19.67 1.26 -2.12
N ARG A 481 19.59 0.40 -3.14
CA ARG A 481 18.38 -0.34 -3.53
C ARG A 481 18.66 -1.83 -3.39
N PRO A 482 18.59 -2.38 -2.16
CA PRO A 482 19.09 -3.72 -1.87
C PRO A 482 18.28 -4.81 -2.60
N THR A 483 16.97 -4.59 -2.75
CA THR A 483 16.02 -5.57 -3.30
C THR A 483 15.90 -5.51 -4.82
N THR A 484 15.56 -4.33 -5.35
CA THR A 484 15.36 -4.12 -6.78
C THR A 484 15.50 -2.66 -7.16
N VAL A 485 15.84 -2.41 -8.42
CA VAL A 485 15.83 -1.06 -9.02
C VAL A 485 14.43 -0.58 -9.40
N LEU A 486 13.42 -1.47 -9.39
CA LEU A 486 12.01 -1.13 -9.64
C LEU A 486 11.44 -0.36 -8.44
N GLY A 487 10.91 0.84 -8.69
CA GLY A 487 10.26 1.67 -7.69
C GLY A 487 8.98 1.03 -7.15
N ASP A 488 8.57 1.46 -5.96
CA ASP A 488 7.32 1.01 -5.34
C ASP A 488 6.08 1.28 -6.21
N ILE A 489 5.13 0.35 -6.16
CA ILE A 489 3.86 0.43 -6.87
C ILE A 489 2.74 0.45 -5.84
N ILE A 490 2.10 1.60 -5.68
CA ILE A 490 1.11 1.83 -4.61
C ILE A 490 -0.30 1.91 -5.19
N ASN A 491 -0.64 2.97 -5.95
CA ASN A 491 -2.01 3.20 -6.42
C ASN A 491 -2.20 2.80 -7.89
N SER A 492 -1.11 2.57 -8.64
CA SER A 492 -1.20 2.10 -10.02
C SER A 492 -1.58 0.62 -10.07
N SER A 493 -2.80 0.34 -10.55
CA SER A 493 -3.26 -1.03 -10.78
C SER A 493 -2.67 -1.57 -12.10
N PRO A 494 -2.02 -2.74 -12.11
CA PRO A 494 -1.51 -3.34 -13.34
C PRO A 494 -2.58 -3.48 -14.44
N LEU A 495 -2.30 -2.94 -15.62
CA LEU A 495 -3.15 -2.99 -16.81
C LEU A 495 -2.65 -4.08 -17.75
N TYR A 496 -3.37 -5.19 -17.83
CA TYR A 496 -3.11 -6.24 -18.83
C TYR A 496 -3.73 -5.86 -20.17
N LEU A 497 -2.92 -5.80 -21.21
CA LEU A 497 -3.35 -5.64 -22.60
C LEU A 497 -2.92 -6.84 -23.42
N ALA A 498 -3.88 -7.70 -23.69
CA ALA A 498 -3.82 -8.68 -24.77
C ALA A 498 -4.87 -8.36 -25.82
N SER A 499 -4.81 -9.11 -26.90
CA SER A 499 -5.75 -9.02 -27.98
C SER A 499 -7.16 -9.49 -27.67
N GLY A 500 -8.13 -8.90 -28.37
CA GLY A 500 -9.44 -9.49 -28.56
C GLY A 500 -10.53 -9.07 -27.57
N GLY A 501 -10.24 -8.12 -26.66
CA GLY A 501 -11.15 -7.82 -25.53
C GLY A 501 -12.38 -6.98 -25.86
N ARG A 502 -12.36 -6.14 -26.90
CA ARG A 502 -13.52 -5.33 -27.30
C ARG A 502 -14.17 -5.90 -28.56
N TYR A 503 -15.48 -5.72 -28.70
CA TYR A 503 -16.19 -5.94 -29.96
C TYR A 503 -16.72 -4.59 -30.45
N VAL A 504 -15.98 -3.94 -31.35
CA VAL A 504 -16.56 -2.84 -32.11
C VAL A 504 -17.21 -3.43 -33.36
N ARG A 505 -18.48 -3.07 -33.61
CA ARG A 505 -19.21 -3.52 -34.80
C ARG A 505 -18.52 -3.03 -36.07
N ASP A 506 -18.27 -3.94 -37.02
CA ASP A 506 -17.77 -3.54 -38.34
C ASP A 506 -18.77 -2.58 -39.02
N GLY A 507 -18.22 -1.58 -39.73
CA GLY A 507 -18.99 -0.48 -40.31
C GLY A 507 -19.25 0.71 -39.36
N ALA A 508 -18.85 0.62 -38.08
CA ALA A 508 -18.84 1.78 -37.18
C ALA A 508 -17.77 2.82 -37.58
N GLU A 509 -16.71 2.37 -38.24
CA GLU A 509 -15.63 3.18 -38.80
C GLU A 509 -15.31 2.68 -40.21
N ALA A 510 -14.56 3.49 -40.98
CA ALA A 510 -14.26 3.15 -42.38
C ALA A 510 -13.41 1.88 -42.53
N ALA A 511 -12.50 1.60 -41.58
CA ALA A 511 -11.76 0.33 -41.53
C ALA A 511 -12.47 -0.69 -40.63
N ALA A 512 -12.56 -1.94 -41.07
CA ALA A 512 -13.14 -3.03 -40.28
C ALA A 512 -12.30 -3.29 -39.01
N TYR A 513 -12.98 -3.33 -37.87
CA TYR A 513 -12.35 -3.58 -36.58
C TYR A 513 -11.95 -5.05 -36.43
N ALA A 514 -12.70 -5.99 -37.02
CA ALA A 514 -12.37 -7.41 -36.99
C ALA A 514 -10.97 -7.72 -37.53
N THR A 515 -10.54 -7.01 -38.58
CA THR A 515 -9.18 -7.12 -39.14
C THR A 515 -8.12 -6.68 -38.14
N TYR A 516 -8.33 -5.51 -37.52
CA TYR A 516 -7.42 -4.98 -36.51
C TYR A 516 -7.32 -5.90 -35.29
N ARG A 517 -8.47 -6.37 -34.78
CA ARG A 517 -8.54 -7.29 -33.63
C ARG A 517 -7.77 -8.59 -33.88
N THR A 518 -7.86 -9.15 -35.09
CA THR A 518 -7.13 -10.36 -35.48
C THR A 518 -5.63 -10.11 -35.54
N ALA A 519 -5.19 -9.00 -36.13
CA ALA A 519 -3.77 -8.62 -36.15
C ALA A 519 -3.22 -8.39 -34.74
N ARG A 520 -4.01 -7.73 -33.87
CA ARG A 520 -3.66 -7.52 -32.47
C ARG A 520 -3.50 -8.83 -31.71
N ALA A 521 -4.24 -9.88 -32.09
CA ALA A 521 -4.18 -11.24 -31.53
C ALA A 521 -2.91 -12.02 -31.77
N ALA A 522 -2.13 -11.62 -32.76
CA ALA A 522 -0.81 -12.19 -32.96
C ALA A 522 0.28 -11.49 -32.12
N MET A 523 -0.03 -10.38 -31.42
CA MET A 523 0.99 -9.57 -30.74
C MET A 523 1.24 -10.02 -29.30
N THR A 524 2.47 -9.82 -28.83
CA THR A 524 2.90 -10.10 -27.46
C THR A 524 1.96 -9.45 -26.44
N PRO A 525 1.36 -10.23 -25.52
CA PRO A 525 0.59 -9.70 -24.41
C PRO A 525 1.47 -8.91 -23.44
N MET A 526 0.98 -7.78 -22.96
CA MET A 526 1.72 -6.85 -22.12
C MET A 526 0.99 -6.57 -20.80
N VAL A 527 1.73 -6.30 -19.74
CA VAL A 527 1.22 -5.76 -18.46
C VAL A 527 1.90 -4.42 -18.21
N TYR A 528 1.12 -3.38 -17.99
CA TYR A 528 1.61 -2.03 -17.75
C TYR A 528 1.35 -1.60 -16.31
N VAL A 529 2.30 -0.92 -15.68
CA VAL A 529 2.13 -0.42 -14.31
C VAL A 529 2.97 0.83 -14.08
N GLY A 530 2.38 1.84 -13.43
CA GLY A 530 3.11 3.02 -12.96
C GLY A 530 3.86 2.72 -11.67
N ALA A 531 5.09 3.19 -11.56
CA ALA A 531 5.93 3.04 -10.37
C ALA A 531 6.52 4.38 -9.92
N ASN A 532 6.81 4.48 -8.62
CA ASN A 532 7.26 5.73 -7.99
C ASN A 532 8.75 6.04 -8.21
N ASP A 533 9.46 5.21 -8.99
CA ASP A 533 10.76 5.54 -9.59
C ASP A 533 10.66 6.53 -10.77
N GLY A 534 9.44 6.98 -11.08
CA GLY A 534 9.16 7.99 -12.10
C GLY A 534 8.77 7.42 -13.46
N MET A 535 8.52 6.11 -13.54
CA MET A 535 8.29 5.42 -14.81
C MET A 535 6.93 4.71 -14.85
N LEU A 536 6.34 4.69 -16.04
CA LEU A 536 5.43 3.63 -16.45
C LEU A 536 6.27 2.48 -17.02
N HIS A 537 6.09 1.28 -16.51
CA HIS A 537 6.76 0.08 -17.01
C HIS A 537 5.81 -0.77 -17.85
N GLY A 538 6.31 -1.37 -18.93
CA GLY A 538 5.61 -2.35 -19.76
C GLY A 538 6.35 -3.68 -19.76
N PHE A 539 5.73 -4.71 -19.19
CA PHE A 539 6.28 -6.06 -19.05
C PHE A 539 5.63 -7.04 -20.01
N ASN A 540 6.40 -8.00 -20.52
CA ASN A 540 5.86 -9.16 -21.21
C ASN A 540 5.03 -9.99 -20.22
N ALA A 541 3.74 -10.17 -20.51
CA ALA A 541 2.83 -10.82 -19.57
C ALA A 541 3.18 -12.29 -19.27
N SER A 542 3.85 -12.96 -20.20
CA SER A 542 4.23 -14.38 -20.06
C SER A 542 5.53 -14.58 -19.27
N THR A 543 6.49 -13.66 -19.39
CA THR A 543 7.84 -13.85 -18.81
C THR A 543 8.19 -12.90 -17.68
N GLY A 544 7.45 -11.79 -17.53
CA GLY A 544 7.76 -10.72 -16.58
C GLY A 544 8.94 -9.84 -17.01
N ASP A 545 9.49 -10.03 -18.21
CA ASP A 545 10.58 -9.21 -18.72
C ASP A 545 10.10 -7.80 -19.06
N GLU A 546 10.83 -6.78 -18.61
CA GLU A 546 10.56 -5.40 -19.02
C GLU A 546 10.87 -5.27 -20.51
N VAL A 547 9.88 -4.86 -21.30
CA VAL A 547 10.01 -4.61 -22.73
C VAL A 547 10.37 -3.14 -22.96
N PHE A 548 9.78 -2.23 -22.19
CA PHE A 548 10.15 -0.82 -22.15
C PHE A 548 9.66 -0.13 -20.88
N ALA A 549 10.19 1.07 -20.65
CA ALA A 549 9.67 2.03 -19.68
C ALA A 549 9.45 3.40 -20.33
N TYR A 550 8.54 4.18 -19.78
CA TYR A 550 8.24 5.55 -20.20
C TYR A 550 8.33 6.49 -19.00
N VAL A 551 9.17 7.52 -19.11
CA VAL A 551 9.32 8.59 -18.12
C VAL A 551 8.50 9.79 -18.59
N PRO A 552 7.37 10.13 -17.95
CA PRO A 552 6.63 11.33 -18.32
C PRO A 552 7.49 12.59 -18.13
N ALA A 553 7.39 13.58 -19.02
CA ALA A 553 8.20 14.79 -18.87
C ALA A 553 7.82 15.60 -17.62
N MET A 554 6.55 15.52 -17.26
CA MET A 554 5.93 16.15 -16.09
C MET A 554 6.42 15.66 -14.72
N VAL A 555 7.19 14.57 -14.61
CA VAL A 555 7.77 14.11 -13.33
C VAL A 555 9.21 14.59 -13.10
N ALA A 556 9.77 15.39 -14.01
CA ALA A 556 11.20 15.74 -14.00
C ALA A 556 11.69 16.39 -12.69
N ASP A 557 10.84 17.15 -12.01
CA ASP A 557 11.13 17.84 -10.75
C ASP A 557 11.21 16.89 -9.53
N ARG A 558 10.73 15.65 -9.66
CA ARG A 558 10.75 14.63 -8.61
C ARG A 558 11.93 13.68 -8.73
N LEU A 559 12.45 13.49 -9.93
CA LEU A 559 13.46 12.47 -10.21
C LEU A 559 14.79 12.71 -9.48
N SER A 560 15.13 13.96 -9.17
CA SER A 560 16.37 14.32 -8.49
C SER A 560 16.47 13.84 -7.04
N ALA A 561 15.33 13.64 -6.37
CA ALA A 561 15.29 13.22 -4.96
C ALA A 561 15.43 11.70 -4.78
N LEU A 562 15.05 10.89 -5.77
CA LEU A 562 15.09 9.42 -5.70
C LEU A 562 16.46 8.81 -5.35
N PRO A 563 17.60 9.34 -5.86
CA PRO A 563 18.92 8.81 -5.53
C PRO A 563 19.46 9.29 -4.17
N GLU A 564 18.81 10.23 -3.49
CA GLU A 564 19.32 10.83 -2.26
C GLU A 564 19.28 9.84 -1.07
N GLN A 565 20.31 9.83 -0.23
CA GLN A 565 20.37 8.90 0.92
C GLN A 565 19.23 9.13 1.93
N GLY A 566 18.82 10.39 2.11
CA GLY A 566 17.70 10.78 2.96
C GLY A 566 16.35 10.79 2.25
N TYR A 567 16.20 10.04 1.15
CA TYR A 567 14.96 9.98 0.38
C TYR A 567 13.76 9.64 1.28
N GLY A 568 12.84 10.59 1.40
CA GLY A 568 11.49 10.34 1.86
C GLY A 568 10.62 9.98 0.66
N HIS A 569 9.70 9.03 0.86
CA HIS A 569 8.82 8.61 -0.23
C HIS A 569 8.01 9.78 -0.77
N GLN A 570 7.90 9.80 -2.09
CA GLN A 570 7.07 10.72 -2.86
C GLN A 570 6.41 9.93 -3.98
N TYR A 571 5.13 10.19 -4.21
CA TYR A 571 4.47 9.66 -5.41
C TYR A 571 5.06 10.32 -6.67
N SER A 572 5.09 9.59 -7.78
CA SER A 572 5.46 10.15 -9.09
C SER A 572 4.52 9.64 -10.20
N VAL A 573 4.75 8.45 -10.76
CA VAL A 573 3.84 7.80 -11.72
C VAL A 573 2.96 6.81 -10.98
N ASP A 574 2.01 7.35 -10.21
CA ASP A 574 1.19 6.58 -9.27
C ASP A 574 -0.29 6.46 -9.70
N GLY A 575 -0.66 7.13 -10.79
CA GLY A 575 -2.06 7.20 -11.22
C GLY A 575 -2.60 5.92 -11.88
N PRO A 576 -3.93 5.85 -12.05
CA PRO A 576 -4.59 4.78 -12.78
C PRO A 576 -4.22 4.77 -14.27
N LEU A 577 -4.27 3.57 -14.85
CA LEU A 577 -4.02 3.31 -16.26
C LEU A 577 -5.29 2.82 -16.96
N VAL A 578 -5.47 3.22 -18.21
CA VAL A 578 -6.55 2.72 -19.09
C VAL A 578 -5.98 2.42 -20.45
N GLY A 579 -6.34 1.27 -21.01
CA GLY A 579 -6.00 0.92 -22.38
C GLY A 579 -7.24 0.56 -23.18
N GLY A 580 -7.21 0.89 -24.47
CA GLY A 580 -8.28 0.47 -25.37
C GLY A 580 -8.02 0.85 -26.83
N ASP A 581 -8.86 0.28 -27.68
CA ASP A 581 -8.76 0.49 -29.12
C ASP A 581 -9.57 1.72 -29.55
N VAL A 582 -8.98 2.53 -30.42
CA VAL A 582 -9.51 3.79 -30.94
C VAL A 582 -9.30 3.87 -32.44
N TYR A 583 -10.08 4.73 -33.09
CA TYR A 583 -9.96 4.99 -34.51
C TYR A 583 -9.64 6.46 -34.78
N TYR A 584 -8.50 6.72 -35.42
CA TYR A 584 -8.12 8.04 -35.91
C TYR A 584 -7.07 7.90 -37.03
N GLY A 585 -6.84 8.97 -37.81
CA GLY A 585 -5.88 8.93 -38.91
C GLY A 585 -6.16 7.83 -39.95
N GLY A 586 -7.41 7.39 -40.08
CA GLY A 586 -7.84 6.35 -41.02
C GLY A 586 -7.56 4.90 -40.58
N GLY A 587 -7.17 4.66 -39.32
CA GLY A 587 -6.86 3.31 -38.84
C GLY A 587 -7.14 3.09 -37.36
N TRP A 588 -7.30 1.81 -37.01
CA TRP A 588 -7.42 1.36 -35.63
C TRP A 588 -6.07 1.30 -34.94
N LYS A 589 -6.05 1.68 -33.66
CA LYS A 589 -4.86 1.74 -32.80
C LYS A 589 -5.24 1.36 -31.38
N THR A 590 -4.31 0.81 -30.61
CA THR A 590 -4.46 0.61 -29.17
C THR A 590 -3.69 1.71 -28.45
N VAL A 591 -4.40 2.51 -27.66
CA VAL A 591 -3.80 3.58 -26.86
C VAL A 591 -3.79 3.19 -25.39
N LEU A 592 -2.78 3.66 -24.67
CA LEU A 592 -2.69 3.64 -23.22
C LEU A 592 -2.71 5.07 -22.71
N LEU A 593 -3.60 5.33 -21.76
CA LEU A 593 -3.70 6.56 -21.00
C LEU A 593 -3.24 6.28 -19.58
N GLY A 594 -2.44 7.19 -19.04
CA GLY A 594 -2.07 7.17 -17.62
C GLY A 594 -2.10 8.58 -17.04
N SER A 595 -2.37 8.69 -15.74
CA SER A 595 -2.19 9.93 -14.99
C SER A 595 -1.06 9.78 -13.97
N LEU A 596 -0.64 10.91 -13.39
CA LEU A 596 0.33 10.89 -12.29
C LEU A 596 -0.31 10.59 -10.92
N GLY A 597 -1.63 10.63 -10.81
CA GLY A 597 -2.32 10.40 -9.55
C GLY A 597 -1.92 11.43 -8.48
N ALA A 598 -1.57 10.94 -7.28
CA ALA A 598 -1.03 11.79 -6.21
C ALA A 598 0.38 12.33 -6.52
N GLY A 599 1.08 11.72 -7.48
CA GLY A 599 2.43 12.09 -7.88
C GLY A 599 2.54 13.32 -8.75
N GLY A 600 1.44 13.91 -9.20
CA GLY A 600 1.49 15.18 -9.90
C GLY A 600 0.19 15.52 -10.64
N LYS A 601 0.16 16.69 -11.26
CA LYS A 601 -0.97 17.13 -12.07
C LYS A 601 -0.72 16.74 -13.52
N GLY A 602 -1.68 16.06 -14.13
CA GLY A 602 -1.62 15.72 -15.54
C GLY A 602 -1.84 14.26 -15.88
N LEU A 603 -1.86 14.04 -17.18
CA LEU A 603 -2.06 12.76 -17.84
C LEU A 603 -1.35 12.72 -19.19
N TYR A 604 -1.12 11.51 -19.69
CA TYR A 604 -0.38 11.25 -20.92
C TYR A 604 -1.03 10.14 -21.73
N ALA A 605 -0.72 10.12 -23.03
CA ALA A 605 -1.16 9.09 -23.96
C ALA A 605 0.01 8.48 -24.75
N LEU A 606 0.01 7.15 -24.81
CA LEU A 606 0.94 6.34 -25.57
C LEU A 606 0.17 5.51 -26.61
N ASP A 607 0.73 5.36 -27.80
CA ASP A 607 0.32 4.33 -28.74
C ASP A 607 1.07 3.04 -28.41
N VAL A 608 0.32 2.07 -27.92
CA VAL A 608 0.78 0.75 -27.51
C VAL A 608 0.28 -0.33 -28.46
N SER A 609 -0.03 0.05 -29.71
CA SER A 609 -0.56 -0.87 -30.72
C SER A 609 0.39 -2.01 -30.99
N ASN A 610 1.71 -1.76 -31.05
CA ASN A 610 2.70 -2.78 -31.43
C ASN A 610 3.93 -2.76 -30.50
N PRO A 611 4.06 -3.75 -29.58
CA PRO A 611 5.20 -3.85 -28.68
C PRO A 611 6.58 -3.96 -29.35
N ALA A 612 6.66 -4.44 -30.59
CA ALA A 612 7.91 -4.51 -31.33
C ALA A 612 8.49 -3.12 -31.66
N THR A 613 7.70 -2.05 -31.51
CA THR A 613 8.14 -0.67 -31.76
C THR A 613 8.65 0.06 -30.51
N PHE A 614 8.65 -0.60 -29.35
CA PHE A 614 9.05 0.00 -28.08
C PHE A 614 10.58 0.06 -27.93
N THR A 615 11.23 0.75 -28.86
CA THR A 615 12.68 0.96 -28.87
C THR A 615 13.01 2.44 -28.79
N GLU A 616 14.18 2.77 -28.22
CA GLU A 616 14.66 4.16 -28.12
C GLU A 616 14.73 4.84 -29.49
N ALA A 617 15.08 4.09 -30.55
CA ALA A 617 15.13 4.59 -31.93
C ALA A 617 13.73 4.86 -32.54
N GLN A 618 12.67 4.27 -32.00
CA GLN A 618 11.29 4.40 -32.50
C GLN A 618 10.37 5.11 -31.51
N ALA A 619 10.93 5.82 -30.52
CA ALA A 619 10.19 6.50 -29.46
C ALA A 619 9.05 7.39 -29.98
N ALA A 620 9.25 8.08 -31.10
CA ALA A 620 8.26 8.92 -31.77
C ALA A 620 6.96 8.18 -32.16
N LYS A 621 7.02 6.86 -32.37
CA LYS A 621 5.85 6.03 -32.67
C LYS A 621 5.00 5.72 -31.45
N VAL A 622 5.55 5.87 -30.25
CA VAL A 622 4.92 5.50 -28.97
C VAL A 622 4.31 6.71 -28.29
N ALA A 623 5.12 7.70 -27.89
CA ALA A 623 4.61 8.85 -27.13
C ALA A 623 3.77 9.78 -28.02
N ARG A 624 2.55 10.10 -27.59
CA ARG A 624 1.61 10.94 -28.36
C ARG A 624 1.53 12.35 -27.81
N TRP A 625 1.05 12.49 -26.58
CA TRP A 625 0.90 13.79 -25.92
C TRP A 625 0.93 13.64 -24.40
N GLU A 626 1.29 14.74 -23.76
CA GLU A 626 1.19 14.97 -22.33
C GLU A 626 0.44 16.27 -22.10
N ILE A 627 -0.41 16.29 -21.08
CA ILE A 627 -1.11 17.46 -20.57
C ILE A 627 -0.76 17.54 -19.09
N ASP A 628 -0.08 18.59 -18.68
CA ASP A 628 0.42 18.77 -17.32
C ASP A 628 -0.29 19.91 -16.57
N GLY A 629 0.14 20.17 -15.34
CA GLY A 629 -0.41 21.23 -14.49
C GLY A 629 -0.09 22.67 -14.92
N SER A 630 0.63 22.89 -16.03
CA SER A 630 0.74 24.23 -16.63
C SER A 630 -0.60 24.69 -17.23
N ASP A 631 -1.47 23.75 -17.58
CA ASP A 631 -2.87 24.02 -17.87
C ASP A 631 -3.65 24.27 -16.57
N ALA A 632 -4.20 25.47 -16.41
CA ALA A 632 -4.80 25.91 -15.16
C ALA A 632 -6.00 25.05 -14.71
N GLY A 633 -6.69 24.41 -15.65
CA GLY A 633 -7.83 23.55 -15.35
C GLY A 633 -7.43 22.14 -14.91
N VAL A 634 -6.17 21.73 -15.07
CA VAL A 634 -5.72 20.35 -14.83
C VAL A 634 -5.17 20.19 -13.41
N GLY A 635 -5.71 19.20 -12.70
CA GLY A 635 -5.30 18.82 -11.35
C GLY A 635 -4.72 17.41 -11.26
N HIS A 636 -4.76 16.86 -10.06
CA HIS A 636 -4.44 15.48 -9.74
C HIS A 636 -5.59 14.57 -10.17
N ILE A 637 -5.38 13.82 -11.25
CA ILE A 637 -6.37 12.89 -11.80
C ILE A 637 -6.17 11.54 -11.13
N LEU A 638 -7.06 11.19 -10.20
CA LEU A 638 -6.95 10.00 -9.35
C LEU A 638 -7.81 8.81 -9.82
N GLN A 639 -8.60 9.01 -10.89
CA GLN A 639 -9.50 8.00 -11.42
C GLN A 639 -9.22 7.77 -12.92
N PRO A 640 -9.43 6.55 -13.43
CA PRO A 640 -9.14 6.20 -14.80
C PRO A 640 -9.95 7.06 -15.81
N PRO A 641 -9.33 7.59 -16.88
CA PRO A 641 -10.05 8.24 -17.96
C PRO A 641 -10.96 7.27 -18.71
N LEU A 642 -12.09 7.75 -19.21
CA LEU A 642 -13.02 6.96 -20.01
C LEU A 642 -12.71 7.14 -21.50
N LEU A 643 -12.27 6.07 -22.16
CA LEU A 643 -11.87 6.13 -23.57
C LEU A 643 -13.05 5.86 -24.51
N ALA A 644 -13.81 6.87 -24.93
CA ALA A 644 -15.07 6.65 -25.63
C ALA A 644 -15.15 7.28 -27.03
N ARG A 645 -16.02 6.72 -27.87
CA ARG A 645 -16.49 7.36 -29.10
C ARG A 645 -17.51 8.44 -28.77
N THR A 646 -17.32 9.66 -29.26
CA THR A 646 -18.25 10.79 -29.05
C THR A 646 -19.03 11.17 -30.31
N ARG A 647 -20.15 11.87 -30.13
CA ARG A 647 -21.13 12.19 -31.19
C ARG A 647 -20.59 13.07 -32.32
N ASP A 648 -19.51 13.80 -32.07
CA ASP A 648 -18.79 14.66 -33.01
C ASP A 648 -17.91 13.90 -34.01
N GLY A 649 -17.93 12.57 -34.01
CA GLY A 649 -17.11 11.82 -34.96
C GLY A 649 -15.67 11.58 -34.49
N LYS A 650 -15.33 11.87 -33.23
CA LYS A 650 -14.00 11.58 -32.65
C LYS A 650 -13.99 10.52 -31.55
N TRP A 651 -12.82 9.93 -31.31
CA TRP A 651 -12.51 9.17 -30.11
C TRP A 651 -11.85 10.08 -29.08
N ARG A 652 -12.30 10.04 -27.83
CA ARG A 652 -11.87 10.95 -26.77
C ARG A 652 -11.59 10.24 -25.46
N ALA A 653 -10.63 10.75 -24.71
CA ALA A 653 -10.52 10.49 -23.28
C ALA A 653 -11.43 11.48 -22.55
N LEU A 654 -12.51 10.99 -21.95
CA LEU A 654 -13.36 11.77 -21.06
C LEU A 654 -12.79 11.61 -19.65
N VAL A 655 -12.49 12.72 -18.98
CA VAL A 655 -11.83 12.72 -17.66
C VAL A 655 -12.32 13.90 -16.83
N GLY A 656 -12.55 13.69 -15.54
CA GLY A 656 -12.73 14.80 -14.61
C GLY A 656 -11.40 15.52 -14.41
N ASN A 657 -11.43 16.82 -14.20
CA ASN A 657 -10.21 17.62 -14.16
C ASN A 657 -9.29 17.35 -12.96
N GLY A 658 -9.75 16.54 -12.00
CA GLY A 658 -8.97 16.18 -10.83
C GLY A 658 -8.91 17.28 -9.79
N TYR A 659 -8.14 17.04 -8.73
CA TYR A 659 -8.09 17.93 -7.56
C TYR A 659 -6.91 18.88 -7.59
N ASN A 660 -7.03 20.00 -6.89
CA ASN A 660 -6.01 21.05 -6.83
C ASN A 660 -5.62 21.58 -8.23
N SER A 661 -6.56 21.69 -9.17
CA SER A 661 -6.33 22.51 -10.36
C SER A 661 -6.03 23.94 -9.95
N THR A 662 -5.27 24.67 -10.77
CA THR A 662 -4.85 26.05 -10.44
C THR A 662 -6.04 27.00 -10.37
N ASP A 663 -7.06 26.80 -11.20
CA ASP A 663 -8.30 27.58 -11.16
C ASP A 663 -9.28 27.13 -10.06
N GLY A 664 -9.10 25.92 -9.52
CA GLY A 664 -9.97 25.29 -8.52
C GLY A 664 -11.40 25.00 -9.00
N VAL A 665 -11.69 25.03 -10.31
CA VAL A 665 -13.05 24.82 -10.86
C VAL A 665 -13.24 23.37 -11.29
N ALA A 666 -14.32 22.72 -10.84
CA ALA A 666 -14.66 21.37 -11.28
C ALA A 666 -15.18 21.37 -12.73
N MET A 667 -14.62 20.52 -13.59
CA MET A 667 -15.02 20.42 -14.99
C MET A 667 -14.81 19.02 -15.58
N LEU A 668 -15.63 18.68 -16.57
CA LEU A 668 -15.40 17.54 -17.45
C LEU A 668 -14.48 17.98 -18.60
N MET A 669 -13.42 17.22 -18.84
CA MET A 669 -12.51 17.39 -19.96
C MET A 669 -12.70 16.25 -20.96
N ALA A 670 -12.92 16.59 -22.22
CA ALA A 670 -13.03 15.65 -23.32
C ALA A 670 -11.84 15.86 -24.27
N ILE A 671 -10.84 15.00 -24.14
CA ILE A 671 -9.53 15.14 -24.80
C ILE A 671 -9.51 14.31 -26.07
N ASP A 672 -9.23 14.94 -27.20
CA ASP A 672 -9.05 14.27 -28.49
C ASP A 672 -7.83 13.33 -28.44
N ILE A 673 -8.04 12.04 -28.71
CA ILE A 673 -6.99 11.02 -28.53
C ILE A 673 -5.83 11.20 -29.51
N GLU A 674 -6.09 11.73 -30.70
CA GLU A 674 -5.05 11.94 -31.72
C GLU A 674 -4.15 13.12 -31.36
N THR A 675 -4.76 14.23 -30.93
CA THR A 675 -4.08 15.54 -30.85
C THR A 675 -3.77 16.00 -29.43
N GLY A 676 -4.48 15.49 -28.42
CA GLY A 676 -4.45 15.99 -27.04
C GLY A 676 -5.24 17.28 -26.83
N GLN A 677 -6.02 17.74 -27.81
CA GLN A 677 -6.84 18.95 -27.66
C GLN A 677 -8.00 18.74 -26.67
N ILE A 678 -8.17 19.69 -25.76
CA ILE A 678 -9.13 19.60 -24.65
C ILE A 678 -10.40 20.41 -24.98
N THR A 679 -11.55 19.73 -25.00
CA THR A 679 -12.87 20.39 -24.89
C THR A 679 -13.30 20.37 -23.43
N ARG A 680 -13.67 21.54 -22.88
CA ARG A 680 -14.02 21.70 -21.46
C ARG A 680 -15.50 21.97 -21.28
N ILE A 681 -16.09 21.30 -20.29
CA ILE A 681 -17.47 21.54 -19.85
C ILE A 681 -17.42 21.85 -18.36
N SER A 682 -17.48 23.14 -18.04
CA SER A 682 -17.38 23.64 -16.66
C SER A 682 -18.68 23.43 -15.89
N THR A 683 -18.55 23.04 -14.63
CA THR A 683 -19.68 23.05 -13.68
C THR A 683 -19.95 24.44 -13.11
N GLY A 684 -19.01 25.38 -13.28
CA GLY A 684 -19.05 26.69 -12.63
C GLY A 684 -18.80 26.65 -11.11
N THR A 685 -18.44 25.48 -10.55
CA THR A 685 -18.29 25.31 -9.11
C THR A 685 -16.84 25.12 -8.67
N GLY A 686 -16.48 25.80 -7.57
CA GLY A 686 -15.11 25.89 -7.09
C GLY A 686 -14.41 27.17 -7.57
N THR A 687 -13.37 27.56 -6.86
CA THR A 687 -12.48 28.68 -7.20
C THR A 687 -11.08 28.38 -6.68
N ALA A 688 -10.06 29.14 -7.06
CA ALA A 688 -8.71 28.97 -6.53
C ALA A 688 -8.64 29.09 -4.99
N ALA A 689 -9.53 29.89 -4.37
CA ALA A 689 -9.60 30.08 -2.92
C ALA A 689 -10.47 29.03 -2.20
N ALA A 690 -11.35 28.35 -2.94
CA ALA A 690 -12.21 27.29 -2.45
C ALA A 690 -12.26 26.17 -3.50
N PRO A 691 -11.16 25.42 -3.68
CA PRO A 691 -11.00 24.52 -4.80
C PRO A 691 -12.02 23.39 -4.74
N ASN A 692 -12.52 23.03 -5.91
CA ASN A 692 -13.28 21.83 -6.18
C ASN A 692 -12.54 21.00 -7.24
N GLY A 693 -13.08 19.84 -7.58
CA GLY A 693 -12.61 19.08 -8.72
C GLY A 693 -13.53 17.91 -9.01
N LEU A 694 -13.57 17.51 -10.28
CA LEU A 694 -14.42 16.43 -10.75
C LEU A 694 -13.61 15.13 -10.80
N LEU A 695 -14.15 14.03 -10.26
CA LEU A 695 -13.58 12.68 -10.37
C LEU A 695 -14.68 11.67 -10.70
N GLY A 696 -14.26 10.43 -10.96
CA GLY A 696 -15.14 9.26 -10.96
C GLY A 696 -16.30 9.43 -11.92
N LEU A 697 -16.08 9.16 -13.21
CA LEU A 697 -17.10 9.35 -14.22
C LEU A 697 -17.57 8.04 -14.86
N VAL A 698 -18.81 8.03 -15.31
CA VAL A 698 -19.40 6.93 -16.07
C VAL A 698 -20.13 7.51 -17.29
N GLY A 699 -19.86 6.91 -18.45
CA GLY A 699 -20.50 7.30 -19.70
C GLY A 699 -21.60 6.33 -20.09
N VAL A 700 -22.68 6.85 -20.65
CA VAL A 700 -23.84 6.11 -21.15
C VAL A 700 -23.97 6.36 -22.66
N SER A 701 -24.31 5.31 -23.39
CA SER A 701 -24.75 5.38 -24.78
C SER A 701 -26.26 5.19 -24.80
N SER A 702 -27.02 6.29 -24.77
CA SER A 702 -28.48 6.23 -24.61
C SER A 702 -29.19 5.54 -25.79
N SER A 703 -28.55 5.53 -26.95
CA SER A 703 -29.02 4.87 -28.18
C SER A 703 -28.43 3.48 -28.40
N ASN A 704 -27.64 2.95 -27.45
CA ASN A 704 -27.03 1.63 -27.50
C ASN A 704 -26.22 1.36 -28.79
N ASN A 705 -25.57 2.40 -29.31
CA ASN A 705 -24.78 2.35 -30.56
C ASN A 705 -23.26 2.46 -30.32
N GLY A 706 -22.83 2.43 -29.06
CA GLY A 706 -21.43 2.55 -28.67
C GLY A 706 -20.87 3.98 -28.69
N VAL A 707 -21.71 4.99 -28.97
CA VAL A 707 -21.37 6.41 -28.88
C VAL A 707 -21.88 6.96 -27.56
N VAL A 708 -20.99 7.56 -26.77
CA VAL A 708 -21.33 8.19 -25.49
C VAL A 708 -22.01 9.54 -25.75
N ASP A 709 -23.16 9.73 -25.10
CA ASP A 709 -23.97 10.94 -25.18
C ASP A 709 -24.37 11.50 -23.81
N ILE A 710 -24.24 10.72 -22.73
CA ILE A 710 -24.46 11.16 -21.35
C ILE A 710 -23.25 10.78 -20.51
N VAL A 711 -22.81 11.67 -19.62
CA VAL A 711 -21.78 11.38 -18.62
C VAL A 711 -22.27 11.79 -17.24
N TYR A 712 -22.09 10.93 -16.24
CA TYR A 712 -22.27 11.27 -14.82
C TYR A 712 -20.92 11.33 -14.12
N ALA A 713 -20.74 12.27 -13.20
CA ALA A 713 -19.52 12.38 -12.39
C ALA A 713 -19.78 13.07 -11.05
N GLY A 714 -18.96 12.76 -10.05
CA GLY A 714 -19.03 13.36 -8.72
C GLY A 714 -17.95 14.42 -8.49
N ASP A 715 -18.20 15.34 -7.55
CA ASP A 715 -17.21 16.32 -7.11
C ASP A 715 -16.92 16.27 -5.59
N LEU A 716 -15.87 17.00 -5.17
CA LEU A 716 -15.45 17.08 -3.76
C LEU A 716 -16.52 17.69 -2.85
N GLN A 717 -17.45 18.49 -3.40
CA GLN A 717 -18.50 19.16 -2.66
C GLN A 717 -19.77 18.30 -2.55
N GLY A 718 -19.74 17.05 -3.01
CA GLY A 718 -20.86 16.12 -2.89
C GLY A 718 -21.94 16.31 -3.95
N ARG A 719 -21.61 16.95 -5.08
CA ARG A 719 -22.54 17.10 -6.19
C ARG A 719 -22.35 16.00 -7.23
N LEU A 720 -23.44 15.35 -7.61
CA LEU A 720 -23.51 14.45 -8.75
C LEU A 720 -23.96 15.25 -9.98
N TRP A 721 -23.09 15.35 -10.96
CA TRP A 721 -23.31 16.08 -12.21
C TRP A 721 -23.76 15.13 -13.33
N LYS A 722 -24.58 15.66 -14.24
CA LYS A 722 -24.93 15.04 -15.52
C LYS A 722 -24.49 15.97 -16.65
N PHE A 723 -23.77 15.45 -17.61
CA PHE A 723 -23.31 16.16 -18.81
C PHE A 723 -24.00 15.60 -20.05
N ASP A 724 -24.43 16.51 -20.92
CA ASP A 724 -25.07 16.22 -22.21
C ASP A 724 -24.05 16.40 -23.34
N LEU A 725 -23.69 15.28 -23.98
CA LEU A 725 -22.77 15.18 -25.11
C LEU A 725 -23.50 14.79 -26.41
N SER A 726 -24.83 14.96 -26.47
CA SER A 726 -25.67 14.54 -27.61
C SER A 726 -25.53 15.40 -28.87
N SER A 727 -24.93 16.59 -28.76
CA SER A 727 -24.62 17.47 -29.90
C SER A 727 -23.52 16.87 -30.79
N THR A 728 -23.68 16.99 -32.11
CA THR A 728 -22.64 16.64 -33.10
C THR A 728 -21.49 17.65 -33.14
N SER A 729 -21.65 18.82 -32.51
CA SER A 729 -20.58 19.79 -32.28
C SER A 729 -20.20 19.79 -30.81
N ALA A 730 -18.90 19.66 -30.53
CA ALA A 730 -18.36 19.67 -29.17
C ALA A 730 -18.63 21.00 -28.43
N ALA A 731 -18.83 22.10 -29.15
CA ALA A 731 -19.22 23.39 -28.57
C ALA A 731 -20.65 23.41 -28.02
N GLY A 732 -21.50 22.46 -28.43
CA GLY A 732 -22.86 22.30 -27.91
C GLY A 732 -22.96 21.41 -26.66
N TRP A 733 -21.85 20.81 -26.20
CA TRP A 733 -21.83 20.00 -24.99
C TRP A 733 -21.93 20.88 -23.74
N LYS A 734 -22.68 20.41 -22.75
CA LYS A 734 -23.05 21.22 -21.57
C LYS A 734 -23.34 20.36 -20.34
N VAL A 735 -23.43 21.01 -19.18
CA VAL A 735 -24.13 20.42 -18.03
C VAL A 735 -25.62 20.30 -18.38
N ALA A 736 -26.22 19.16 -18.08
CA ALA A 736 -27.57 18.83 -18.55
C ALA A 736 -28.67 19.66 -17.86
N HIS A 737 -28.45 20.11 -16.62
CA HIS A 737 -29.42 20.88 -15.85
C HIS A 737 -28.92 22.30 -15.53
N GLY A 738 -29.88 23.21 -15.33
CA GLY A 738 -29.60 24.63 -15.12
C GLY A 738 -29.39 25.39 -16.43
N THR A 739 -28.65 26.50 -16.36
CA THR A 739 -28.30 27.33 -17.51
C THR A 739 -26.79 27.35 -17.70
N SER A 740 -26.30 27.78 -18.86
CA SER A 740 -24.84 27.92 -19.07
C SER A 740 -24.17 28.88 -18.08
N ALA A 741 -24.91 29.88 -17.58
CA ALA A 741 -24.42 30.84 -16.58
C ALA A 741 -24.56 30.33 -15.13
N ALA A 742 -25.48 29.40 -14.89
CA ALA A 742 -25.72 28.78 -13.59
C ALA A 742 -26.05 27.29 -13.77
N PRO A 743 -25.03 26.44 -14.02
CA PRO A 743 -25.22 25.00 -14.12
C PRO A 743 -25.74 24.40 -12.81
N ALA A 744 -26.57 23.37 -12.90
CA ALA A 744 -27.12 22.68 -11.73
C ALA A 744 -26.72 21.19 -11.73
N PRO A 745 -26.39 20.61 -10.56
CA PRO A 745 -26.15 19.18 -10.46
C PRO A 745 -27.47 18.40 -10.55
N LEU A 746 -27.38 17.12 -10.90
CA LEU A 746 -28.51 16.19 -10.82
C LEU A 746 -28.94 15.99 -9.36
N PHE A 747 -27.97 15.85 -8.46
CA PHE A 747 -28.21 15.63 -7.04
C PHE A 747 -27.07 16.25 -6.19
N THR A 748 -27.36 16.64 -4.96
CA THR A 748 -26.36 17.09 -3.98
C THR A 748 -26.56 16.32 -2.68
N THR A 749 -25.48 15.71 -2.17
CA THR A 749 -25.46 14.93 -0.93
C THR A 749 -25.57 15.85 0.31
N ALA A 750 -25.59 15.26 1.51
CA ALA A 750 -25.45 16.06 2.72
C ALA A 750 -24.04 16.71 2.78
N SER A 751 -23.91 17.77 3.57
CA SER A 751 -22.63 18.45 3.79
C SER A 751 -21.57 17.48 4.34
N GLY A 752 -20.33 17.58 3.86
CA GLY A 752 -19.21 16.72 4.28
C GLY A 752 -19.15 15.34 3.61
N GLN A 753 -19.93 15.11 2.56
CA GLN A 753 -19.98 13.84 1.82
C GLN A 753 -19.44 13.99 0.39
N SER A 754 -18.12 14.09 0.26
CA SER A 754 -17.45 14.15 -1.04
C SER A 754 -17.72 12.89 -1.88
N ILE A 755 -17.87 13.05 -3.20
CA ILE A 755 -17.99 11.92 -4.13
C ILE A 755 -16.63 11.76 -4.84
N THR A 756 -15.83 10.82 -4.37
CA THR A 756 -14.49 10.54 -4.91
C THR A 756 -14.44 9.24 -5.72
N ALA A 757 -15.31 8.29 -5.39
CA ALA A 757 -15.47 7.04 -6.09
C ALA A 757 -16.23 7.21 -7.42
N ARG A 758 -15.90 6.39 -8.41
CA ARG A 758 -16.67 6.30 -9.67
C ARG A 758 -18.10 5.76 -9.38
N PRO A 759 -19.15 6.45 -9.85
CA PRO A 759 -20.52 5.93 -9.84
C PRO A 759 -20.67 4.82 -10.88
N ASP A 760 -21.67 3.95 -10.68
CA ASP A 760 -22.12 3.02 -11.70
C ASP A 760 -23.57 3.32 -12.10
N VAL A 761 -23.98 2.88 -13.28
CA VAL A 761 -25.25 3.24 -13.89
C VAL A 761 -25.95 2.05 -14.55
N THR A 762 -27.24 1.92 -14.29
CA THR A 762 -28.09 0.91 -14.92
C THR A 762 -29.37 1.53 -15.48
N PRO A 763 -29.97 1.02 -16.57
CA PRO A 763 -31.31 1.42 -16.95
C PRO A 763 -32.27 1.14 -15.80
N HIS A 764 -33.14 2.10 -15.52
CA HIS A 764 -34.20 1.90 -14.54
C HIS A 764 -35.39 1.17 -15.19
N PRO A 765 -36.06 0.20 -14.53
CA PRO A 765 -37.17 -0.55 -15.12
C PRO A 765 -38.33 0.30 -15.64
N GLU A 766 -38.56 1.45 -15.02
CA GLU A 766 -39.62 2.41 -15.37
C GLU A 766 -39.13 3.55 -16.28
N GLY A 767 -37.98 3.36 -16.95
CA GLY A 767 -37.34 4.36 -17.81
C GLY A 767 -36.40 5.32 -17.07
N GLY A 768 -35.48 5.93 -17.83
CA GLY A 768 -34.36 6.70 -17.28
C GLY A 768 -33.25 5.80 -16.74
N TYR A 769 -32.42 6.33 -15.85
CA TYR A 769 -31.25 5.63 -15.30
C TYR A 769 -31.22 5.66 -13.78
N MET A 770 -30.73 4.60 -13.17
CA MET A 770 -30.36 4.55 -11.76
C MET A 770 -28.85 4.74 -11.65
N VAL A 771 -28.42 5.82 -10.98
CA VAL A 771 -27.01 6.18 -10.77
C VAL A 771 -26.64 5.88 -9.32
N THR A 772 -25.70 4.97 -9.13
CA THR A 772 -25.35 4.40 -7.83
C THR A 772 -23.94 4.79 -7.42
N PHE A 773 -23.76 5.33 -6.21
CA PHE A 773 -22.46 5.78 -5.71
C PHE A 773 -22.41 5.81 -4.18
N GLY A 774 -21.19 5.83 -3.62
CA GLY A 774 -20.96 6.05 -2.20
C GLY A 774 -20.13 7.31 -1.97
N THR A 775 -20.15 7.83 -0.75
CA THR A 775 -19.45 9.07 -0.39
C THR A 775 -18.26 8.78 0.53
N GLY A 776 -17.22 9.62 0.43
CA GLY A 776 -15.99 9.45 1.20
C GLY A 776 -14.78 10.18 0.62
N LEU A 777 -13.79 10.42 1.47
CA LEU A 777 -12.46 10.92 1.12
C LEU A 777 -11.41 10.19 1.95
N TYR A 778 -10.30 9.78 1.32
CA TYR A 778 -9.17 9.11 1.97
C TYR A 778 -7.85 9.37 1.22
N LEU A 779 -7.47 10.64 1.11
CA LEU A 779 -6.31 11.10 0.34
C LEU A 779 -5.23 11.78 1.19
N SER A 780 -5.61 12.28 2.37
CA SER A 780 -4.77 13.01 3.31
C SER A 780 -4.57 12.25 4.61
N THR A 781 -3.58 12.66 5.40
CA THR A 781 -3.37 12.12 6.76
C THR A 781 -4.54 12.48 7.69
N THR A 782 -5.18 13.63 7.49
CA THR A 782 -6.34 14.05 8.30
C THR A 782 -7.61 13.24 8.01
N ASP A 783 -7.71 12.63 6.83
CA ASP A 783 -8.84 11.77 6.50
C ASP A 783 -8.87 10.50 7.37
N THR A 784 -7.71 10.08 7.89
CA THR A 784 -7.57 8.89 8.74
C THR A 784 -8.26 9.03 10.10
N SER A 785 -8.40 10.26 10.61
CA SER A 785 -9.06 10.56 11.88
C SER A 785 -10.46 11.14 11.72
N SER A 786 -10.90 11.42 10.50
CA SER A 786 -12.23 11.95 10.24
C SER A 786 -13.32 10.93 10.61
N THR A 787 -14.30 11.37 11.40
CA THR A 787 -15.48 10.57 11.78
C THR A 787 -16.75 11.02 11.07
N ALA A 788 -16.63 11.82 10.01
CA ALA A 788 -17.76 12.40 9.30
C ALA A 788 -18.68 11.28 8.74
N PRO A 789 -20.00 11.37 8.92
CA PRO A 789 -20.93 10.34 8.44
C PRO A 789 -20.99 10.32 6.92
N GLN A 790 -20.89 9.13 6.34
CA GLN A 790 -20.99 8.89 4.90
C GLN A 790 -22.18 8.00 4.56
N ALA A 791 -22.53 7.94 3.29
CA ALA A 791 -23.70 7.19 2.84
C ALA A 791 -23.52 6.59 1.44
N LEU A 792 -24.36 5.60 1.16
CA LEU A 792 -24.57 5.01 -0.15
C LEU A 792 -25.83 5.63 -0.75
N TYR A 793 -25.86 5.77 -2.08
CA TYR A 793 -26.95 6.39 -2.82
C TYR A 793 -27.28 5.59 -4.08
N GLY A 794 -28.56 5.56 -4.40
CA GLY A 794 -29.08 5.28 -5.75
C GLY A 794 -30.00 6.42 -6.15
N ILE A 795 -29.68 7.12 -7.25
CA ILE A 795 -30.41 8.28 -7.74
C ILE A 795 -31.08 7.93 -9.07
N TRP A 796 -32.40 8.05 -9.13
CA TRP A 796 -33.19 7.82 -10.33
C TRP A 796 -33.29 9.09 -11.17
N ASP A 797 -32.49 9.15 -12.24
CA ASP A 797 -32.51 10.20 -13.24
C ASP A 797 -33.64 9.98 -14.26
N LYS A 798 -34.67 10.84 -14.18
CA LYS A 798 -35.78 10.95 -15.14
C LYS A 798 -35.72 12.21 -16.01
N GLY A 799 -34.54 12.85 -16.10
CA GLY A 799 -34.35 14.10 -16.83
C GLY A 799 -34.55 15.36 -15.99
N GLU A 800 -34.73 15.23 -14.67
CA GLU A 800 -34.93 16.36 -13.74
C GLU A 800 -34.00 16.24 -12.54
N THR A 801 -33.75 17.37 -11.85
CA THR A 801 -32.96 17.37 -10.62
C THR A 801 -33.69 16.64 -9.49
N VAL A 802 -32.92 16.02 -8.59
CA VAL A 802 -33.44 15.19 -7.49
C VAL A 802 -33.13 15.87 -6.15
N ALA A 803 -34.16 16.00 -5.31
CA ALA A 803 -34.03 16.49 -3.94
C ALA A 803 -33.86 15.34 -2.94
N ALA A 804 -33.11 15.57 -1.86
CA ALA A 804 -32.88 14.57 -0.82
C ALA A 804 -34.18 14.04 -0.17
N SER A 805 -35.24 14.86 -0.09
CA SER A 805 -36.57 14.46 0.42
C SER A 805 -37.30 13.44 -0.47
N GLN A 806 -36.86 13.27 -1.71
CA GLN A 806 -37.39 12.29 -2.65
C GLN A 806 -36.70 10.93 -2.55
N LEU A 807 -35.68 10.79 -1.70
CA LEU A 807 -35.01 9.51 -1.46
C LEU A 807 -35.72 8.73 -0.37
N VAL A 808 -35.74 7.40 -0.51
CA VAL A 808 -36.15 6.49 0.56
C VAL A 808 -34.95 6.15 1.44
N THR A 809 -35.09 6.35 2.74
CA THR A 809 -34.04 6.04 3.71
C THR A 809 -33.99 4.55 4.00
N GLN A 810 -32.81 3.96 3.84
CA GLN A 810 -32.45 2.62 4.26
C GLN A 810 -31.49 2.70 5.47
N SER A 811 -31.41 1.63 6.27
CA SER A 811 -30.48 1.55 7.41
C SER A 811 -29.91 0.14 7.58
N VAL A 812 -28.82 0.05 8.35
CA VAL A 812 -28.31 -1.22 8.86
C VAL A 812 -29.06 -1.56 10.14
N LEU A 813 -29.72 -2.73 10.16
CA LEU A 813 -30.56 -3.19 11.26
C LEU A 813 -29.77 -3.88 12.38
N GLY A 814 -28.60 -4.42 12.06
CA GLY A 814 -27.75 -5.13 13.01
C GLY A 814 -26.63 -5.91 12.33
N THR A 815 -25.79 -6.53 13.16
CA THR A 815 -24.66 -7.37 12.74
C THR A 815 -24.73 -8.72 13.47
N THR A 816 -24.31 -9.80 12.81
CA THR A 816 -24.18 -11.15 13.41
C THR A 816 -22.98 -11.88 12.82
N THR A 817 -22.31 -12.70 13.63
CA THR A 817 -21.23 -13.57 13.18
C THR A 817 -21.80 -14.86 12.59
N GLY A 818 -21.41 -15.20 11.36
CA GLY A 818 -21.80 -16.43 10.68
C GLY A 818 -21.01 -17.67 11.15
N PRO A 819 -21.42 -18.88 10.71
CA PRO A 819 -20.67 -20.11 10.99
C PRO A 819 -19.21 -20.11 10.50
N ASP A 820 -18.91 -19.32 9.48
CA ASP A 820 -17.57 -19.13 8.95
C ASP A 820 -16.69 -18.13 9.75
N LEU A 821 -17.19 -17.67 10.90
CA LEU A 821 -16.54 -16.71 11.80
C LEU A 821 -16.38 -15.29 11.22
N ARG A 822 -17.08 -14.93 10.14
CA ARG A 822 -17.15 -13.56 9.63
C ARG A 822 -18.36 -12.83 10.17
N ASP A 823 -18.27 -11.51 10.28
CA ASP A 823 -19.39 -10.65 10.67
C ASP A 823 -20.21 -10.24 9.45
N TYR A 824 -21.53 -10.25 9.57
CA TYR A 824 -22.49 -9.93 8.51
C TYR A 824 -23.48 -8.86 8.95
N ARG A 825 -23.81 -7.95 8.04
CA ARG A 825 -24.81 -6.88 8.26
C ARG A 825 -26.14 -7.22 7.62
N PHE A 826 -27.22 -6.78 8.26
CA PHE A 826 -28.57 -6.79 7.70
C PHE A 826 -29.01 -5.35 7.40
N THR A 827 -29.72 -5.14 6.29
CA THR A 827 -30.31 -3.83 5.95
C THR A 827 -31.84 -3.89 5.90
N THR A 828 -32.46 -2.72 5.87
CA THR A 828 -33.90 -2.57 5.71
C THR A 828 -34.41 -3.06 4.34
N TYR A 829 -35.70 -3.40 4.31
CA TYR A 829 -36.54 -3.59 3.13
C TYR A 829 -37.58 -2.47 3.15
N ALA A 830 -37.15 -1.24 2.89
CA ALA A 830 -38.00 -0.05 3.06
C ALA A 830 -39.09 0.09 1.99
N VAL A 831 -38.87 -0.42 0.78
CA VAL A 831 -39.82 -0.31 -0.35
C VAL A 831 -40.59 -1.60 -0.57
N GLY A 832 -41.91 -1.56 -0.40
CA GLY A 832 -42.76 -2.76 -0.48
C GLY A 832 -42.71 -3.59 0.81
N THR A 833 -43.13 -4.86 0.75
CA THR A 833 -43.30 -5.69 1.95
C THR A 833 -42.49 -7.00 1.83
N PRO A 834 -41.54 -7.25 2.75
CA PRO A 834 -40.78 -8.51 2.80
C PRO A 834 -41.59 -9.63 3.46
N ALA A 835 -41.11 -10.88 3.38
CA ALA A 835 -41.70 -12.01 4.09
C ALA A 835 -41.65 -11.85 5.62
N THR A 836 -40.55 -11.28 6.14
CA THR A 836 -40.37 -10.94 7.56
C THR A 836 -40.14 -9.44 7.67
N VAL A 837 -40.95 -8.76 8.49
CA VAL A 837 -40.93 -7.30 8.67
C VAL A 837 -40.19 -6.92 9.95
N TYR A 838 -39.23 -6.01 9.84
CA TYR A 838 -38.51 -5.38 10.94
C TYR A 838 -38.84 -3.89 11.07
N ALA A 839 -38.45 -3.28 12.19
CA ALA A 839 -38.54 -1.83 12.34
C ALA A 839 -37.72 -1.13 11.24
N GLY A 840 -38.36 -0.22 10.49
CA GLY A 840 -37.75 0.46 9.34
C GLY A 840 -38.03 -0.20 7.97
N ASP A 841 -38.68 -1.37 7.93
CA ASP A 841 -39.17 -1.98 6.70
C ASP A 841 -40.55 -1.40 6.29
N SER A 842 -40.92 -1.60 5.02
CA SER A 842 -42.24 -1.24 4.47
C SER A 842 -42.66 0.22 4.70
N THR A 843 -41.69 1.14 4.77
CA THR A 843 -41.94 2.57 5.00
C THR A 843 -42.58 3.25 3.80
N VAL A 844 -42.38 2.72 2.59
CA VAL A 844 -42.93 3.24 1.33
C VAL A 844 -43.49 2.08 0.50
N THR A 845 -44.70 2.23 -0.03
CA THR A 845 -45.27 1.23 -0.94
C THR A 845 -44.54 1.26 -2.28
N SER A 846 -44.49 0.13 -2.99
CA SER A 846 -43.85 0.10 -4.32
C SER A 846 -44.54 1.01 -5.34
N ALA A 847 -45.84 1.32 -5.16
CA ALA A 847 -46.55 2.29 -6.00
C ALA A 847 -46.05 3.73 -5.74
N LEU A 848 -45.97 4.12 -4.47
CA LEU A 848 -45.48 5.45 -4.07
C LEU A 848 -44.01 5.65 -4.43
N TYR A 849 -43.21 4.59 -4.36
CA TYR A 849 -41.81 4.62 -4.80
C TYR A 849 -41.69 5.02 -6.28
N ARG A 850 -42.52 4.42 -7.14
CA ARG A 850 -42.48 4.66 -8.60
C ARG A 850 -43.04 6.03 -9.00
N SER A 851 -43.99 6.57 -8.23
CA SER A 851 -44.60 7.87 -8.54
C SER A 851 -43.78 9.04 -8.00
N ASP A 852 -43.47 9.02 -6.70
CA ASP A 852 -43.09 10.23 -5.96
C ASP A 852 -41.63 10.21 -5.49
N LYS A 853 -41.02 9.02 -5.43
CA LYS A 853 -39.63 8.86 -5.02
C LYS A 853 -38.70 8.83 -6.23
N ARG A 854 -37.43 9.17 -5.99
CA ARG A 854 -36.39 9.31 -7.01
C ARG A 854 -35.09 8.62 -6.61
N GLY A 855 -35.20 7.56 -5.80
CA GLY A 855 -34.04 6.79 -5.37
C GLY A 855 -34.07 6.45 -3.89
N TRP A 856 -32.89 6.13 -3.38
CA TRP A 856 -32.67 5.67 -2.01
C TRP A 856 -31.33 6.14 -1.46
N THR A 857 -31.22 6.16 -0.14
CA THR A 857 -29.98 6.44 0.58
C THR A 857 -29.81 5.48 1.75
N LEU A 858 -28.58 5.05 2.02
CA LEU A 858 -28.23 4.19 3.15
C LEU A 858 -27.06 4.82 3.91
N ALA A 859 -27.29 5.24 5.15
CA ALA A 859 -26.24 5.79 6.00
C ALA A 859 -25.31 4.67 6.49
N LEU A 860 -23.99 4.89 6.37
CA LEU A 860 -23.00 3.93 6.87
C LEU A 860 -22.92 4.03 8.40
N PRO A 861 -23.15 2.92 9.14
CA PRO A 861 -23.39 2.98 10.57
C PRO A 861 -22.10 3.10 11.40
N THR A 862 -20.96 2.70 10.87
CA THR A 862 -19.69 2.76 11.61
C THR A 862 -19.07 4.14 11.49
N SER A 863 -18.63 4.71 12.62
CA SER A 863 -17.97 6.03 12.66
C SER A 863 -16.78 6.07 11.70
N GLY A 864 -16.75 7.08 10.83
CA GLY A 864 -15.71 7.25 9.82
C GLY A 864 -15.75 6.27 8.65
N GLU A 865 -16.70 5.32 8.62
CA GLU A 865 -16.92 4.43 7.47
C GLU A 865 -17.26 5.24 6.22
N ARG A 866 -16.68 4.87 5.07
CA ARG A 866 -16.77 5.63 3.82
C ARG A 866 -16.55 4.77 2.58
N VAL A 867 -16.86 5.31 1.40
CA VAL A 867 -16.58 4.66 0.11
C VAL A 867 -15.64 5.54 -0.71
N VAL A 868 -14.51 4.98 -1.11
CA VAL A 868 -13.51 5.63 -1.98
C VAL A 868 -13.15 4.79 -3.20
N THR A 869 -13.83 3.66 -3.38
CA THR A 869 -13.67 2.74 -4.51
C THR A 869 -14.98 2.65 -5.28
N GLN A 870 -14.90 2.31 -6.57
CA GLN A 870 -16.06 2.31 -7.46
C GLN A 870 -17.19 1.37 -7.00
N ALA A 871 -18.43 1.81 -7.16
CA ALA A 871 -19.60 0.94 -7.01
C ALA A 871 -19.68 -0.03 -8.20
N ALA A 872 -20.38 -1.15 -8.02
CA ALA A 872 -20.66 -2.09 -9.10
C ALA A 872 -22.14 -2.48 -9.10
N VAL A 873 -22.83 -2.25 -10.22
CA VAL A 873 -24.21 -2.66 -10.44
C VAL A 873 -24.22 -3.90 -11.33
N ARG A 874 -24.70 -5.02 -10.78
CA ARG A 874 -24.74 -6.32 -11.47
C ARG A 874 -26.02 -7.07 -11.11
N TYR A 875 -26.73 -7.55 -12.13
CA TYR A 875 -27.93 -8.40 -11.96
C TYR A 875 -28.99 -7.83 -11.01
N GLY A 876 -29.23 -6.52 -11.08
CA GLY A 876 -30.20 -5.84 -10.21
C GLY A 876 -29.65 -5.47 -8.83
N LYS A 877 -28.37 -5.72 -8.56
CA LYS A 877 -27.74 -5.48 -7.26
C LYS A 877 -26.71 -4.36 -7.34
N ALA A 878 -26.68 -3.51 -6.32
CA ALA A 878 -25.66 -2.51 -6.10
C ALA A 878 -24.67 -3.03 -5.04
N ILE A 879 -23.41 -3.12 -5.42
CA ILE A 879 -22.33 -3.69 -4.62
C ILE A 879 -21.32 -2.59 -4.32
N PHE A 880 -20.97 -2.46 -3.05
CA PHE A 880 -20.06 -1.43 -2.56
C PHE A 880 -18.95 -2.04 -1.70
N SER A 881 -17.75 -1.48 -1.84
CA SER A 881 -16.63 -1.76 -0.96
C SER A 881 -16.42 -0.53 -0.06
N THR A 882 -16.78 -0.69 1.21
CA THR A 882 -16.66 0.37 2.22
C THR A 882 -15.37 0.17 3.00
N MET A 883 -14.80 1.27 3.46
CA MET A 883 -13.64 1.27 4.34
C MET A 883 -13.93 2.03 5.62
N VAL A 884 -13.37 1.55 6.71
CA VAL A 884 -13.33 2.20 8.02
C VAL A 884 -11.86 2.49 8.29
N PRO A 885 -11.44 3.77 8.32
CA PRO A 885 -10.08 4.11 8.72
C PRO A 885 -9.74 3.49 10.08
N GLY A 886 -8.60 2.84 10.15
CA GLY A 886 -8.12 2.24 11.39
C GLY A 886 -7.47 3.30 12.27
N THR A 887 -7.83 3.32 13.56
CA THR A 887 -7.06 4.03 14.60
C THR A 887 -5.97 3.15 15.22
N VAL A 888 -5.94 1.85 14.86
CA VAL A 888 -5.01 0.86 15.39
C VAL A 888 -3.78 0.75 14.48
N ASN A 889 -2.60 0.81 15.08
CA ASN A 889 -1.32 0.78 14.40
C ASN A 889 -1.09 -0.56 13.66
N CYS A 890 -0.39 -0.51 12.51
CA CYS A 890 0.17 -1.56 11.62
C CYS A 890 -0.65 -2.76 11.10
N LYS A 891 -1.99 -2.83 11.24
CA LYS A 891 -2.79 -3.78 10.44
C LYS A 891 -3.19 -3.10 9.15
N GLY A 892 -2.27 -2.92 8.18
CA GLY A 892 -2.59 -2.26 6.89
C GLY A 892 -3.64 -1.14 7.02
N GLY A 893 -3.45 -0.24 7.99
CA GLY A 893 -4.49 0.35 8.85
C GLY A 893 -5.94 0.42 8.35
N GLY A 894 -6.87 -0.27 9.00
CA GLY A 894 -8.32 -0.08 8.80
C GLY A 894 -9.09 -1.38 8.66
N ASP A 895 -10.36 -1.25 8.35
CA ASP A 895 -11.29 -2.36 8.16
C ASP A 895 -12.28 -1.98 7.05
N GLY A 896 -13.24 -2.84 6.74
CA GLY A 896 -14.27 -2.51 5.77
C GLY A 896 -15.25 -3.63 5.52
N TRP A 897 -16.22 -3.33 4.67
CA TRP A 897 -17.33 -4.21 4.34
C TRP A 897 -17.51 -4.30 2.84
N ILE A 898 -17.92 -5.48 2.36
CA ILE A 898 -18.58 -5.61 1.07
C ILE A 898 -20.07 -5.59 1.34
N MET A 899 -20.76 -4.55 0.86
CA MET A 899 -22.20 -4.36 0.99
C MET A 899 -22.90 -4.67 -0.33
N GLU A 900 -24.09 -5.27 -0.26
CA GLU A 900 -24.94 -5.67 -1.38
C GLU A 900 -26.40 -5.35 -1.06
N VAL A 901 -27.03 -4.52 -1.90
CA VAL A 901 -28.45 -4.15 -1.81
C VAL A 901 -29.08 -4.17 -3.20
N ASP A 902 -30.41 -4.19 -3.27
CA ASP A 902 -31.11 -4.00 -4.54
C ASP A 902 -30.76 -2.64 -5.16
N ALA A 903 -30.34 -2.63 -6.43
CA ALA A 903 -29.85 -1.42 -7.08
C ALA A 903 -30.96 -0.37 -7.25
N VAL A 904 -32.21 -0.80 -7.42
CA VAL A 904 -33.32 0.09 -7.69
C VAL A 904 -33.88 0.69 -6.41
N THR A 905 -33.99 -0.06 -5.34
CA THR A 905 -34.71 0.31 -4.10
C THR A 905 -33.81 0.47 -2.89
N GLY A 906 -32.61 -0.11 -2.90
CA GLY A 906 -31.70 -0.17 -1.74
C GLY A 906 -32.13 -1.20 -0.68
N ASN A 907 -33.13 -2.03 -0.98
CA ASN A 907 -33.61 -3.06 -0.06
C ASN A 907 -32.58 -4.18 0.14
N ARG A 908 -32.62 -4.86 1.28
CA ARG A 908 -32.02 -6.20 1.42
C ARG A 908 -32.63 -7.19 0.43
N SER A 909 -31.88 -8.25 0.10
CA SER A 909 -32.37 -9.35 -0.73
C SER A 909 -33.51 -10.12 -0.05
N ASP A 910 -34.47 -10.63 -0.84
CA ASP A 910 -35.49 -11.58 -0.39
C ASP A 910 -34.98 -13.04 -0.37
N LEU A 911 -33.86 -13.30 -1.05
CA LEU A 911 -33.23 -14.61 -1.18
C LEU A 911 -31.85 -14.61 -0.50
N PRO A 912 -31.32 -15.79 -0.12
CA PRO A 912 -29.92 -15.92 0.29
C PRO A 912 -28.97 -15.24 -0.70
N ALA A 913 -28.13 -14.33 -0.18
CA ALA A 913 -27.32 -13.43 -1.00
C ALA A 913 -25.83 -13.78 -0.98
N LEU A 914 -25.29 -14.12 0.19
CA LEU A 914 -23.88 -14.41 0.42
C LEU A 914 -23.70 -15.81 1.03
N ASP A 915 -22.60 -16.48 0.69
CA ASP A 915 -22.14 -17.70 1.37
C ASP A 915 -21.63 -17.33 2.77
N THR A 916 -22.34 -17.76 3.81
CA THR A 916 -22.08 -17.40 5.22
C THR A 916 -21.48 -18.54 6.05
N ASN A 917 -21.40 -19.75 5.48
CA ASN A 917 -20.91 -20.94 6.16
C ASN A 917 -19.67 -21.56 5.50
N ALA A 918 -19.20 -20.98 4.39
CA ALA A 918 -18.06 -21.39 3.60
C ALA A 918 -18.17 -22.79 2.97
N ASP A 919 -19.38 -23.29 2.72
CA ASP A 919 -19.62 -24.56 2.05
C ASP A 919 -19.57 -24.47 0.51
N ASN A 920 -19.33 -23.27 -0.03
CA ASN A 920 -19.27 -22.94 -1.46
C ASN A 920 -20.61 -22.96 -2.19
N LEU A 921 -21.73 -23.03 -1.49
CA LEU A 921 -23.08 -22.84 -2.02
C LEU A 921 -23.66 -21.51 -1.53
N VAL A 922 -24.78 -21.11 -2.12
CA VAL A 922 -25.59 -20.01 -1.58
C VAL A 922 -27.04 -20.46 -1.58
N ASP A 923 -27.54 -20.85 -0.42
CA ASP A 923 -28.87 -21.42 -0.24
C ASP A 923 -29.51 -21.06 1.12
N SER A 924 -30.59 -21.74 1.50
CA SER A 924 -31.32 -21.46 2.75
C SER A 924 -30.48 -21.62 4.03
N ALA A 925 -29.39 -22.40 3.99
CA ALA A 925 -28.45 -22.54 5.10
C ALA A 925 -27.71 -21.23 5.39
N ASP A 926 -27.59 -20.35 4.40
CA ASP A 926 -26.88 -19.06 4.48
C ASP A 926 -27.67 -17.90 5.06
N LEU A 927 -28.95 -18.12 5.37
CA LEU A 927 -29.69 -17.14 6.16
C LEU A 927 -29.01 -17.01 7.54
N LEU A 928 -29.05 -15.84 8.16
CA LEU A 928 -28.58 -15.66 9.55
C LEU A 928 -29.71 -15.15 10.43
N THR A 929 -29.61 -15.34 11.74
CA THR A 929 -30.67 -14.99 12.67
C THR A 929 -30.62 -13.50 13.02
N LEU A 930 -31.67 -12.75 12.68
CA LEU A 930 -31.90 -11.38 13.13
C LEU A 930 -33.22 -11.31 13.91
N GLN A 931 -33.16 -10.90 15.18
CA GLN A 931 -34.33 -10.74 16.07
C GLN A 931 -35.29 -11.96 16.04
N ALA A 932 -34.71 -13.17 16.12
CA ALA A 932 -35.38 -14.47 16.12
C ALA A 932 -35.90 -15.02 14.77
N ALA A 933 -35.68 -14.35 13.64
CA ALA A 933 -36.01 -14.87 12.31
C ALA A 933 -34.77 -15.06 11.42
N ARG A 934 -34.83 -16.04 10.51
CA ARG A 934 -33.77 -16.33 9.53
C ARG A 934 -33.92 -15.38 8.35
N THR A 935 -32.88 -14.59 8.10
CA THR A 935 -32.96 -13.43 7.21
C THR A 935 -31.72 -13.34 6.32
N PRO A 936 -31.88 -12.95 5.04
CA PRO A 936 -30.74 -12.68 4.16
C PRO A 936 -29.88 -11.53 4.68
N VAL A 937 -28.56 -11.69 4.54
CA VAL A 937 -27.57 -10.66 4.86
C VAL A 937 -27.34 -9.72 3.67
N SER A 938 -26.94 -8.49 3.95
CA SER A 938 -26.68 -7.42 2.98
C SER A 938 -25.21 -6.97 2.97
N GLY A 939 -24.34 -7.61 3.74
CA GLY A 939 -22.92 -7.33 3.68
C GLY A 939 -22.09 -8.21 4.59
N VAL A 940 -20.79 -8.29 4.29
CA VAL A 940 -19.80 -9.08 5.01
C VAL A 940 -18.58 -8.24 5.35
N ARG A 941 -18.07 -8.41 6.57
CA ARG A 941 -16.86 -7.74 7.06
C ARG A 941 -15.62 -8.42 6.50
N ILE A 942 -14.64 -7.62 6.10
CA ILE A 942 -13.42 -8.12 5.45
C ILE A 942 -12.25 -8.23 6.43
N GLY A 943 -12.21 -7.39 7.48
CA GLY A 943 -11.14 -7.43 8.50
C GLY A 943 -9.90 -6.60 8.16
N ALA A 944 -9.91 -5.93 6.99
CA ALA A 944 -8.91 -5.00 6.47
C ALA A 944 -9.58 -4.07 5.45
N ILE A 945 -8.94 -2.98 4.99
CA ILE A 945 -9.54 -2.09 4.00
C ILE A 945 -9.68 -2.84 2.66
N PRO A 946 -10.91 -3.03 2.15
CA PRO A 946 -11.13 -3.72 0.89
C PRO A 946 -10.97 -2.79 -0.32
N THR A 947 -10.42 -3.30 -1.42
CA THR A 947 -10.47 -2.64 -2.73
C THR A 947 -11.84 -2.83 -3.38
N ALA A 948 -12.07 -2.21 -4.54
CA ALA A 948 -13.21 -2.60 -5.37
C ALA A 948 -13.09 -4.10 -5.75
N PRO A 949 -14.17 -4.89 -5.67
CA PRO A 949 -14.13 -6.31 -5.97
C PRO A 949 -13.93 -6.57 -7.47
N GLY A 950 -13.09 -7.55 -7.80
CA GLY A 950 -13.12 -8.23 -9.09
C GLY A 950 -14.22 -9.29 -9.09
N PHE A 951 -14.97 -9.42 -10.19
CA PHE A 951 -16.09 -10.37 -10.27
C PHE A 951 -15.76 -11.55 -11.17
N ILE A 952 -15.97 -12.75 -10.64
CA ILE A 952 -15.88 -14.01 -11.37
C ILE A 952 -17.25 -14.67 -11.36
N ARG A 953 -17.65 -15.21 -12.52
CA ARG A 953 -18.92 -15.93 -12.64
C ARG A 953 -18.65 -17.42 -12.79
N THR A 954 -19.37 -18.23 -12.04
CA THR A 954 -19.33 -19.69 -12.20
C THR A 954 -19.89 -20.12 -13.56
N LYS A 955 -19.42 -21.28 -14.06
CA LYS A 955 -19.77 -21.79 -15.40
C LYS A 955 -21.27 -22.01 -15.59
N ASP A 956 -21.96 -22.46 -14.55
CA ASP A 956 -23.42 -22.66 -14.55
C ASP A 956 -24.21 -21.37 -14.34
N ARG A 957 -23.51 -20.24 -14.13
CA ARG A 957 -24.04 -18.89 -13.97
C ARG A 957 -24.90 -18.71 -12.71
N LYS A 958 -24.92 -19.66 -11.78
CA LYS A 958 -25.75 -19.58 -10.57
C LYS A 958 -25.09 -18.80 -9.44
N LEU A 959 -23.77 -18.75 -9.42
CA LEU A 959 -22.97 -18.10 -8.38
C LEU A 959 -21.96 -17.14 -8.99
N ASP A 960 -21.68 -16.06 -8.26
CA ASP A 960 -20.59 -15.15 -8.56
C ASP A 960 -19.62 -15.12 -7.36
N ASP A 961 -18.33 -14.97 -7.62
CA ASP A 961 -17.28 -14.77 -6.62
C ASP A 961 -16.72 -13.35 -6.75
N LYS A 962 -16.74 -12.61 -5.65
CA LYS A 962 -16.08 -11.32 -5.49
C LYS A 962 -14.68 -11.60 -4.93
N LEU A 963 -13.65 -11.23 -5.68
CA LEU A 963 -12.27 -11.26 -5.22
C LEU A 963 -11.87 -9.86 -4.77
N VAL A 964 -11.53 -9.73 -3.50
CA VAL A 964 -11.30 -8.46 -2.82
C VAL A 964 -9.87 -8.44 -2.32
N ASN A 965 -9.06 -7.51 -2.80
CA ASN A 965 -7.76 -7.29 -2.21
C ASN A 965 -7.90 -6.42 -0.96
N THR A 966 -7.00 -6.62 -0.02
CA THR A 966 -7.00 -5.92 1.26
C THR A 966 -5.70 -5.18 1.49
N SER A 967 -5.77 -4.13 2.31
CA SER A 967 -4.62 -3.33 2.70
C SER A 967 -3.53 -4.09 3.48
N ASP A 968 -3.80 -5.31 3.94
CA ASP A 968 -2.84 -6.17 4.64
C ASP A 968 -2.06 -7.12 3.73
N GLY A 969 -2.32 -7.09 2.42
CA GLY A 969 -1.58 -7.93 1.48
C GLY A 969 -2.32 -9.15 0.95
N THR A 970 -3.56 -9.39 1.40
CA THR A 970 -4.29 -10.63 1.15
C THR A 970 -5.43 -10.47 0.13
N VAL A 971 -5.87 -11.60 -0.44
CA VAL A 971 -7.04 -11.65 -1.32
C VAL A 971 -8.13 -12.44 -0.61
N VAL A 972 -9.25 -11.78 -0.33
CA VAL A 972 -10.45 -12.37 0.27
C VAL A 972 -11.47 -12.69 -0.81
N ARG A 973 -12.02 -13.89 -0.77
CA ARG A 973 -13.11 -14.31 -1.65
C ARG A 973 -14.45 -14.19 -0.91
N VAL A 974 -15.42 -13.55 -1.55
CA VAL A 974 -16.82 -13.45 -1.08
C VAL A 974 -17.71 -14.03 -2.16
N ARG A 975 -18.34 -15.18 -1.89
CA ARG A 975 -19.28 -15.82 -2.81
C ARG A 975 -20.69 -15.27 -2.63
N GLU A 976 -21.38 -15.07 -3.74
CA GLU A 976 -22.74 -14.56 -3.80
C GLU A 976 -23.63 -15.33 -4.77
N THR A 977 -24.94 -15.17 -4.61
CA THR A 977 -25.93 -15.62 -5.60
C THR A 977 -25.78 -14.83 -6.89
N GLY A 978 -25.62 -15.53 -8.01
CA GLY A 978 -25.61 -14.96 -9.36
C GLY A 978 -27.04 -14.71 -9.88
N GLY A 979 -27.19 -13.84 -10.89
CA GLY A 979 -28.49 -13.56 -11.49
C GLY A 979 -28.84 -14.45 -12.68
N SER A 980 -29.98 -15.16 -12.67
CA SER A 980 -30.42 -16.02 -13.79
C SER A 980 -30.78 -15.26 -15.08
N ARG A 981 -30.95 -13.93 -15.01
CA ARG A 981 -31.25 -13.06 -16.15
C ARG A 981 -30.02 -12.29 -16.62
N PRO A 982 -29.88 -12.00 -17.93
CA PRO A 982 -28.90 -11.01 -18.39
C PRO A 982 -29.22 -9.65 -17.76
N SER A 983 -28.26 -9.03 -17.09
CA SER A 983 -28.38 -7.61 -16.74
C SER A 983 -28.18 -6.79 -18.01
N GLY A 984 -29.20 -6.09 -18.49
CA GLY A 984 -29.00 -5.03 -19.47
C GLY A 984 -28.23 -3.91 -18.78
N ARG A 985 -26.96 -3.70 -19.16
CA ARG A 985 -26.14 -2.65 -18.55
C ARG A 985 -26.12 -1.42 -19.45
N ALA A 986 -26.12 -0.22 -18.88
CA ALA A 986 -26.16 1.05 -19.60
C ALA A 986 -24.77 1.65 -19.87
N GLY A 987 -23.75 1.23 -19.12
CA GLY A 987 -22.39 1.74 -19.29
C GLY A 987 -21.86 1.41 -20.68
N TRP A 988 -21.35 2.40 -21.41
CA TRP A 988 -20.90 2.19 -22.79
C TRP A 988 -19.78 1.13 -22.90
N GLU A 989 -18.90 1.03 -21.88
CA GLU A 989 -17.83 0.02 -21.79
C GLU A 989 -18.38 -1.42 -21.83
N GLN A 990 -19.67 -1.60 -21.50
CA GLN A 990 -20.33 -2.89 -21.39
C GLN A 990 -21.27 -3.18 -22.59
N ILE A 991 -21.54 -2.17 -23.42
CA ILE A 991 -22.33 -2.28 -24.66
C ILE A 991 -21.44 -2.73 -25.84
N GLN A 992 -20.12 -2.55 -25.70
CA GLN A 992 -19.11 -2.94 -26.70
C GLN A 992 -18.61 -4.37 -26.49
#